data_AF-A0A931SYY0-F1
#
_entry.id   AF-A0A931SYY0-F1
#
_cell.length_a   1.000
_cell.length_b   1.000
_cell.length_c   1.000
_cell.angle_alpha   90.00
_cell.angle_beta   90.00
_cell.angle_gamma   90.00
#
_symmetry.space_group_name_H-M   'P 1'
#
loop_
_entity.id
_entity.type
_entity.pdbx_description
1 polymer ?
#
loop_
_entity_poly.entity_id
_entity_poly.type
_entity_poly.pdbx_seq_one_letter_code
_entity_poly.pdbx_strand_id
1 'polypeptide(L)'
;MNRIRPFVQSSTARAFLVAAWVAVGLPETPANELARPGNICCYYISPVDGTQQPYFLYVPDRLDPSRPAPVVFLLHGFGGRTGHAASGFFMLNWADSHGWLLVNLDGRGSQNWDDIGEDDLFLVLEDLQRATAYHPALNVDPERLYVQGCSMGGHGAFREGFRYPQRFAAVAPGAGWTTYTEFYAHWYDAWGAPRLPDYADPARLPVLETASSLKQAENGRWVWTFITFDRNDRVNPPENQDLVIEALRKGGSDRYAVREGQRGHCGSFCTRCNFQFFLGKKVDASPARVVYNTNDIRYHRAYWAALDRLRYQSQWARLEVSAGRGHFRVRTRNLLGFSLDVPRSPLGPKRSVSVRIDDGPAVRAPGQAPARFEALLDARHQIVGWPLAGAASTAASPHKRPGLSGPIGDAFRSRFLVIYGTRGGSAPPSPSNPDWTAAQKFCTEWNQWTSLHWGGQRPPADRLHDWWIPPYPFLPGAHIPTRQPLVQPIPDTAFGLETVPHDAHLVLFGDPDTNWLIAQAAPSLPLGLSGSQVRVRERLYRSESTRYLFIAPSPFVSDRYLVVARGYLSSDIDPSVFGAGNVGKDLEALPFFWPDYVVWDAGLKPARTVQDWGEGILPEHLDRLIHVSVTAADRPGGFGVQKIEWRTRGGDWRTYTAPLEVVPSPIVTLEVRAIDRCGQFVYGPTRTPNRGRPAAGNVESPQVFVLE
;
A
#
# COMPACT_ATOMS: atom_id res chain seq x y z
N MET A 1 8.54 -24.28 41.89
CA MET A 1 8.80 -23.00 42.59
C MET A 1 10.26 -22.63 42.39
N ASN A 2 10.57 -21.75 41.44
CA ASN A 2 11.82 -20.99 41.39
C ASN A 2 11.46 -19.64 40.76
N ARG A 3 11.55 -18.59 41.57
CA ARG A 3 11.09 -17.24 41.25
C ARG A 3 12.06 -16.59 40.27
N ILE A 4 11.56 -16.24 39.09
CA ILE A 4 12.21 -15.36 38.13
C ILE A 4 12.27 -13.96 38.75
N ARG A 5 13.48 -13.38 38.86
CA ARG A 5 13.67 -11.98 39.25
C ARG A 5 13.49 -11.08 38.02
N PRO A 6 12.69 -10.01 38.08
CA PRO A 6 12.64 -9.02 37.03
C PRO A 6 13.91 -8.16 37.05
N PHE A 7 14.54 -7.97 35.89
CA PHE A 7 15.67 -7.07 35.73
C PHE A 7 15.18 -5.62 35.88
N VAL A 8 15.87 -4.86 36.72
CA VAL A 8 15.56 -3.48 37.09
C VAL A 8 15.84 -2.55 35.91
N GLN A 9 14.81 -1.82 35.47
CA GLN A 9 14.96 -0.64 34.60
C GLN A 9 15.64 0.47 35.40
N SER A 10 16.84 0.88 34.99
CA SER A 10 17.42 2.15 35.46
C SER A 10 17.07 3.26 34.48
N SER A 11 16.41 4.28 35.02
CA SER A 11 15.84 5.43 34.35
C SER A 11 16.87 6.54 34.18
N THR A 12 17.47 6.69 33.01
CA THR A 12 18.05 7.96 32.54
C THR A 12 17.92 8.05 31.01
N ALA A 13 16.70 8.35 30.56
CA ALA A 13 16.42 8.68 29.17
C ALA A 13 16.66 10.18 28.95
N ARG A 14 17.77 10.54 28.30
CA ARG A 14 17.94 11.82 27.61
C ARG A 14 19.02 11.67 26.52
N ALA A 15 18.58 11.86 25.28
CA ALA A 15 19.38 12.13 24.08
C ALA A 15 20.47 11.12 23.72
N PHE A 16 20.19 10.16 22.82
CA PHE A 16 21.10 9.72 21.76
C PHE A 16 20.30 8.86 20.75
N LEU A 17 20.06 9.41 19.56
CA LEU A 17 19.32 8.77 18.45
C LEU A 17 20.22 8.57 17.21
N VAL A 18 21.54 8.47 17.37
CA VAL A 18 22.48 8.36 16.22
C VAL A 18 23.62 7.34 16.43
N ALA A 19 23.82 6.75 17.61
CA ALA A 19 25.04 5.97 17.88
C ALA A 19 24.77 4.49 18.22
N ALA A 20 24.52 3.67 17.21
CA ALA A 20 24.71 2.20 17.31
C ALA A 20 25.10 1.53 15.97
N TRP A 21 25.64 2.29 15.01
CA TRP A 21 26.18 1.80 13.73
C TRP A 21 27.64 2.25 13.50
N VAL A 22 28.36 2.66 14.55
CA VAL A 22 29.68 3.32 14.40
C VAL A 22 30.89 2.40 14.64
N ALA A 23 30.73 1.14 15.07
CA ALA A 23 31.88 0.40 15.63
C ALA A 23 32.24 -0.97 14.99
N VAL A 24 31.79 -1.28 13.78
CA VAL A 24 32.37 -2.39 13.01
C VAL A 24 32.62 -1.90 11.60
N GLY A 25 33.90 -1.81 11.23
CA GLY A 25 34.37 -1.24 9.98
C GLY A 25 33.59 -1.77 8.79
N LEU A 26 32.89 -0.88 8.10
CA LEU A 26 32.36 -1.15 6.78
C LEU A 26 33.35 -0.63 5.75
N PRO A 27 33.62 -1.41 4.68
CA PRO A 27 34.48 -0.98 3.59
C PRO A 27 33.90 0.28 2.95
N GLU A 28 34.81 1.15 2.51
CA GLU A 28 34.55 2.40 1.80
C GLU A 28 33.30 2.32 0.93
N THR A 29 32.24 3.01 1.36
CA THR A 29 31.07 3.24 0.49
C THR A 29 31.53 4.21 -0.60
N PRO A 30 31.19 4.04 -1.89
CA PRO A 30 31.62 4.95 -2.97
C PRO A 30 31.10 6.39 -2.85
N ALA A 31 30.42 6.73 -1.75
CA ALA A 31 30.10 8.09 -1.36
C ALA A 31 31.34 9.02 -1.25
N ASN A 32 32.57 8.49 -1.30
CA ASN A 32 33.79 9.30 -1.24
C ASN A 32 34.09 10.13 -2.51
N GLU A 33 33.37 9.95 -3.63
CA GLU A 33 33.52 10.81 -4.84
C GLU A 33 32.34 11.78 -5.08
N LEU A 34 31.42 11.96 -4.13
CA LEU A 34 30.15 12.68 -4.28
C LEU A 34 30.21 14.22 -4.41
N ALA A 35 31.40 14.82 -4.57
CA ALA A 35 31.57 16.29 -4.59
C ALA A 35 31.87 16.89 -5.97
N ARG A 36 31.94 16.09 -7.05
CA ARG A 36 32.21 16.62 -8.39
C ARG A 36 30.89 16.85 -9.14
N PRO A 37 30.71 18.01 -9.78
CA PRO A 37 29.60 18.19 -10.70
C PRO A 37 29.52 17.09 -11.76
N GLY A 38 28.30 16.79 -12.20
CA GLY A 38 28.02 15.81 -13.22
C GLY A 38 27.10 14.68 -12.77
N ASN A 39 26.94 13.69 -13.65
CA ASN A 39 26.16 12.49 -13.37
C ASN A 39 27.04 11.47 -12.63
N ILE A 40 26.58 11.05 -11.46
CA ILE A 40 27.27 10.12 -10.57
C ILE A 40 26.40 8.87 -10.39
N CYS A 41 26.97 7.70 -10.64
CA CYS A 41 26.35 6.44 -10.26
C CYS A 41 26.58 6.20 -8.77
N CYS A 42 25.51 6.23 -7.99
CA CYS A 42 25.53 6.07 -6.55
C CYS A 42 24.90 4.72 -6.18
N TYR A 43 25.16 4.25 -4.96
CA TYR A 43 24.60 2.99 -4.47
C TYR A 43 24.21 3.10 -3.00
N TYR A 44 23.04 2.59 -2.65
CA TYR A 44 22.71 2.27 -1.26
C TYR A 44 22.77 0.75 -1.05
N ILE A 45 22.82 0.33 0.21
CA ILE A 45 22.73 -1.10 0.56
C ILE A 45 21.29 -1.41 0.87
N SER A 46 20.73 -2.36 0.11
CA SER A 46 19.39 -2.85 0.36
C SER A 46 19.25 -3.48 1.76
N PRO A 47 18.22 -3.10 2.53
CA PRO A 47 17.89 -3.75 3.79
C PRO A 47 17.19 -5.12 3.60
N VAL A 48 16.80 -5.48 2.38
CA VAL A 48 16.09 -6.73 2.07
C VAL A 48 17.08 -7.88 1.88
N ASP A 49 18.14 -7.64 1.11
CA ASP A 49 19.02 -8.67 0.56
C ASP A 49 20.49 -8.24 0.53
N GLY A 50 20.85 -7.11 1.17
CA GLY A 50 22.24 -6.68 1.33
C GLY A 50 22.98 -6.29 0.03
N THR A 51 22.30 -6.33 -1.12
CA THR A 51 22.85 -5.99 -2.43
C THR A 51 23.02 -4.47 -2.56
N GLN A 52 24.00 -4.06 -3.38
CA GLN A 52 24.15 -2.66 -3.78
C GLN A 52 23.07 -2.31 -4.81
N GLN A 53 22.28 -1.28 -4.52
CA GLN A 53 21.20 -0.83 -5.37
C GLN A 53 21.56 0.51 -6.00
N PRO A 54 21.63 0.58 -7.34
CA PRO A 54 22.07 1.78 -8.02
C PRO A 54 21.00 2.87 -8.03
N TYR A 55 21.45 4.11 -7.99
CA TYR A 55 20.67 5.28 -8.42
C TYR A 55 21.61 6.29 -9.07
N PHE A 56 21.11 7.13 -9.97
CA PHE A 56 21.92 8.18 -10.57
C PHE A 56 21.57 9.53 -9.95
N LEU A 57 22.61 10.23 -9.49
CA LEU A 57 22.55 11.58 -8.98
C LEU A 57 23.20 12.53 -10.00
N TYR A 58 22.47 13.55 -10.42
CA TYR A 58 23.09 14.68 -11.10
C TYR A 58 23.33 15.81 -10.11
N VAL A 59 24.60 16.20 -9.99
CA VAL A 59 25.07 17.32 -9.17
C VAL A 59 25.40 18.49 -10.11
N PRO A 60 24.68 19.63 -10.05
CA PRO A 60 24.97 20.78 -10.91
C PRO A 60 26.33 21.42 -10.65
N ASP A 61 26.86 22.11 -11.66
CA ASP A 61 28.22 22.70 -11.69
C ASP A 61 28.55 23.64 -10.53
N ARG A 62 27.53 24.31 -9.99
CA ARG A 62 27.67 25.30 -8.92
C ARG A 62 26.55 25.15 -7.89
N LEU A 63 26.72 24.18 -6.99
CA LEU A 63 25.92 24.12 -5.77
C LEU A 63 26.49 25.07 -4.72
N ASP A 64 25.59 25.86 -4.11
CA ASP A 64 25.90 26.64 -2.92
C ASP A 64 25.66 25.75 -1.69
N PRO A 65 26.71 25.26 -1.01
CA PRO A 65 26.56 24.37 0.14
C PRO A 65 25.83 25.02 1.33
N SER A 66 25.75 26.35 1.38
CA SER A 66 25.03 27.07 2.43
C SER A 66 23.51 27.06 2.23
N ARG A 67 23.04 26.66 1.05
CA ARG A 67 21.62 26.67 0.68
C ARG A 67 21.14 25.25 0.38
N PRO A 68 20.11 24.76 1.10
CA PRO A 68 19.49 23.49 0.76
C PRO A 68 18.97 23.49 -0.69
N ALA A 69 19.28 22.44 -1.42
CA ALA A 69 18.98 22.23 -2.83
C ALA A 69 17.66 21.48 -3.00
N PRO A 70 16.76 21.93 -3.89
CA PRO A 70 15.62 21.13 -4.29
C PRO A 70 16.04 19.82 -4.96
N VAL A 71 15.20 18.80 -4.81
CA VAL A 71 15.45 17.48 -5.41
C VAL A 71 14.28 17.10 -6.31
N VAL A 72 14.57 16.65 -7.53
CA VAL A 72 13.57 16.05 -8.42
C VAL A 72 13.87 14.57 -8.56
N PHE A 73 12.94 13.72 -8.09
CA PHE A 73 12.95 12.29 -8.32
C PHE A 73 12.31 11.96 -9.67
N LEU A 74 13.03 11.17 -10.47
CA LEU A 74 12.69 10.79 -11.83
C LEU A 74 12.35 9.30 -11.86
N LEU A 75 11.06 9.00 -11.99
CA LEU A 75 10.53 7.64 -11.96
C LEU A 75 10.33 7.14 -13.40
N HIS A 76 10.96 6.01 -13.73
CA HIS A 76 10.85 5.40 -15.05
C HIS A 76 9.51 4.66 -15.26
N GLY A 77 9.16 4.43 -16.53
CA GLY A 77 8.04 3.59 -16.94
C GLY A 77 8.31 2.08 -16.78
N PHE A 78 7.32 1.25 -17.08
CA PHE A 78 7.47 -0.21 -17.06
C PHE A 78 8.53 -0.67 -18.07
N GLY A 79 9.33 -1.68 -17.70
CA GLY A 79 10.52 -2.14 -18.44
C GLY A 79 11.77 -1.26 -18.24
N GLY A 80 11.63 -0.10 -17.58
CA GLY A 80 12.75 0.79 -17.27
C GLY A 80 13.64 0.28 -16.13
N ARG A 81 14.80 0.90 -16.04
CA ARG A 81 15.80 0.80 -14.95
C ARG A 81 16.33 2.18 -14.65
N THR A 82 17.03 2.33 -13.53
CA THR A 82 17.87 3.50 -13.34
C THR A 82 18.92 3.58 -14.45
N GLY A 83 19.19 4.79 -14.90
CA GLY A 83 20.24 5.12 -15.85
C GLY A 83 20.70 6.54 -15.60
N HIS A 84 21.62 7.04 -16.43
CA HIS A 84 22.10 8.42 -16.28
C HIS A 84 20.91 9.38 -16.16
N ALA A 85 20.82 10.07 -15.02
CA ALA A 85 19.60 10.77 -14.58
C ALA A 85 19.09 11.81 -15.58
N ALA A 86 19.94 12.21 -16.51
CA ALA A 86 19.67 13.28 -17.43
C ALA A 86 20.24 13.01 -18.83
N SER A 87 19.57 12.12 -19.56
CA SER A 87 19.76 11.97 -21.01
C SER A 87 19.22 13.19 -21.80
N GLY A 88 18.53 14.12 -21.14
CA GLY A 88 17.92 15.29 -21.76
C GLY A 88 18.64 16.60 -21.44
N PHE A 89 19.20 17.25 -22.47
CA PHE A 89 19.90 18.55 -22.40
C PHE A 89 19.15 19.62 -21.58
N PHE A 90 17.81 19.64 -21.66
CA PHE A 90 16.98 20.56 -20.89
C PHE A 90 17.12 20.39 -19.36
N MET A 91 17.07 19.15 -18.85
CA MET A 91 17.06 18.90 -17.41
C MET A 91 18.41 19.27 -16.78
N LEU A 92 19.50 18.94 -17.45
CA LEU A 92 20.86 19.34 -17.06
C LEU A 92 20.97 20.86 -16.93
N ASN A 93 20.64 21.58 -18.00
CA ASN A 93 20.69 23.04 -18.00
C ASN A 93 19.78 23.66 -16.94
N TRP A 94 18.61 23.05 -16.68
CA TRP A 94 17.73 23.51 -15.61
C TRP A 94 18.38 23.33 -14.24
N ALA A 95 18.91 22.14 -13.96
CA ALA A 95 19.59 21.82 -12.72
C ALA A 95 20.78 22.76 -12.48
N ASP A 96 21.61 23.02 -13.50
CA ASP A 96 22.73 23.98 -13.42
C ASP A 96 22.25 25.41 -13.17
N SER A 97 21.21 25.85 -13.86
CA SER A 97 20.70 27.22 -13.76
C SER A 97 19.97 27.51 -12.44
N HIS A 98 19.44 26.49 -11.78
CA HIS A 98 18.60 26.64 -10.58
C HIS A 98 19.20 26.01 -9.31
N GLY A 99 20.31 25.26 -9.43
CA GLY A 99 20.92 24.53 -8.31
C GLY A 99 20.03 23.40 -7.81
N TRP A 100 19.46 22.59 -8.70
CA TRP A 100 18.59 21.45 -8.34
C TRP A 100 19.31 20.13 -8.51
N LEU A 101 19.14 19.23 -7.56
CA LEU A 101 19.59 17.85 -7.67
C LEU A 101 18.56 17.04 -8.46
N LEU A 102 19.04 16.21 -9.40
CA LEU A 102 18.20 15.26 -10.12
C LEU A 102 18.56 13.85 -9.68
N VAL A 103 17.55 13.06 -9.34
CA VAL A 103 17.72 11.71 -8.84
C VAL A 103 16.92 10.76 -9.70
N ASN A 104 17.60 9.88 -10.43
CA ASN A 104 16.93 8.81 -11.17
C ASN A 104 16.99 7.51 -10.39
N LEU A 105 15.81 7.08 -9.96
CA LEU A 105 15.60 5.91 -9.12
C LEU A 105 15.55 4.63 -9.97
N ASP A 106 15.89 3.49 -9.37
CA ASP A 106 15.71 2.18 -10.02
C ASP A 106 14.35 1.57 -9.70
N GLY A 107 13.76 1.91 -8.56
CA GLY A 107 12.49 1.31 -8.10
C GLY A 107 12.57 -0.22 -7.96
N ARG A 108 13.81 -0.77 -7.91
CA ARG A 108 14.10 -2.21 -8.00
C ARG A 108 13.47 -2.84 -9.24
N GLY A 109 13.55 -2.13 -10.37
CA GLY A 109 12.97 -2.50 -11.65
C GLY A 109 11.49 -2.18 -11.78
N SER A 110 10.77 -3.02 -12.53
CA SER A 110 9.37 -2.80 -12.86
C SER A 110 8.42 -3.33 -11.79
N GLN A 111 8.58 -2.87 -10.56
CA GLN A 111 7.72 -3.23 -9.42
C GLN A 111 6.59 -2.23 -9.18
N ASN A 112 6.22 -1.43 -10.19
CA ASN A 112 5.14 -0.46 -10.09
C ASN A 112 5.28 0.59 -8.98
N TRP A 113 6.47 0.77 -8.39
CA TRP A 113 6.64 1.61 -7.20
C TRP A 113 5.73 1.14 -6.04
N ASP A 114 5.48 -0.17 -5.99
CA ASP A 114 4.86 -0.90 -4.89
C ASP A 114 5.94 -1.48 -3.96
N ASP A 115 5.60 -1.60 -2.68
CA ASP A 115 6.42 -2.27 -1.66
C ASP A 115 7.91 -1.95 -1.68
N ILE A 116 8.72 -2.92 -2.10
CA ILE A 116 10.19 -2.80 -2.13
C ILE A 116 10.61 -1.73 -3.15
N GLY A 117 9.85 -1.54 -4.23
CA GLY A 117 10.07 -0.47 -5.20
C GLY A 117 9.67 0.92 -4.69
N GLU A 118 8.69 1.01 -3.79
CA GLU A 118 8.35 2.27 -3.08
C GLU A 118 9.48 2.68 -2.13
N ASP A 119 10.03 1.72 -1.38
CA ASP A 119 11.09 1.97 -0.40
C ASP A 119 12.37 2.55 -1.04
N ASP A 120 12.63 2.27 -2.33
CA ASP A 120 13.78 2.76 -3.08
C ASP A 120 13.94 4.28 -2.98
N LEU A 121 12.85 5.05 -3.15
CA LEU A 121 12.89 6.51 -3.08
C LEU A 121 13.40 7.00 -1.72
N PHE A 122 12.86 6.42 -0.64
CA PHE A 122 13.19 6.85 0.72
C PHE A 122 14.58 6.38 1.16
N LEU A 123 15.02 5.21 0.70
CA LEU A 123 16.39 4.73 0.92
C LEU A 123 17.42 5.62 0.20
N VAL A 124 17.11 6.06 -1.03
CA VAL A 124 17.95 7.03 -1.74
C VAL A 124 17.93 8.40 -1.04
N LEU A 125 16.78 8.87 -0.58
CA LEU A 125 16.70 10.12 0.18
C LEU A 125 17.51 10.05 1.49
N GLU A 126 17.46 8.93 2.20
CA GLU A 126 18.28 8.68 3.40
C GLU A 126 19.77 8.64 3.06
N ASP A 127 20.15 8.01 1.95
CA ASP A 127 21.53 7.99 1.47
C ASP A 127 22.04 9.39 1.13
N LEU A 128 21.26 10.21 0.41
CA LEU A 128 21.60 11.61 0.11
C LEU A 128 21.71 12.47 1.37
N GLN A 129 20.82 12.29 2.34
CA GLN A 129 20.87 12.99 3.62
C GLN A 129 22.12 12.59 4.43
N ARG A 130 22.49 11.31 4.43
CA ARG A 130 23.74 10.85 5.07
C ARG A 130 24.96 11.40 4.33
N ALA A 131 24.94 11.40 2.99
CA ALA A 131 26.01 11.96 2.18
C ALA A 131 26.23 13.46 2.46
N THR A 132 25.17 14.21 2.75
CA THR A 132 25.26 15.64 3.15
C THR A 132 26.21 15.84 4.35
N ALA A 133 26.29 14.90 5.28
CA ALA A 133 27.18 15.00 6.45
C ALA A 133 28.67 15.02 6.06
N TYR A 134 29.01 14.39 4.94
CA TYR A 134 30.38 14.30 4.42
C TYR A 134 30.62 15.27 3.25
N HIS A 135 29.55 15.66 2.55
CA HIS A 135 29.56 16.55 1.40
C HIS A 135 28.47 17.62 1.54
N PRO A 136 28.75 18.75 2.24
CA PRO A 136 27.77 19.82 2.44
C PRO A 136 27.21 20.42 1.14
N ALA A 137 27.90 20.24 0.00
CA ALA A 137 27.40 20.60 -1.32
C ALA A 137 26.13 19.83 -1.74
N LEU A 138 25.84 18.67 -1.11
CA LEU A 138 24.63 17.88 -1.33
C LEU A 138 23.51 18.17 -0.32
N ASN A 139 23.54 19.32 0.35
CA ASN A 139 22.51 19.74 1.30
C ASN A 139 21.12 19.72 0.66
N VAL A 140 20.28 18.73 0.98
CA VAL A 140 18.92 18.57 0.42
C VAL A 140 17.91 19.46 1.17
N ASP A 141 17.03 20.13 0.42
CA ASP A 141 15.89 20.85 0.99
C ASP A 141 14.67 19.93 1.19
N PRO A 142 14.30 19.58 2.44
CA PRO A 142 13.14 18.72 2.71
C PRO A 142 11.79 19.39 2.39
N GLU A 143 11.74 20.71 2.20
CA GLU A 143 10.52 21.43 1.80
C GLU A 143 10.34 21.50 0.29
N ARG A 144 11.34 21.09 -0.51
CA ARG A 144 11.37 21.20 -1.97
C ARG A 144 11.77 19.87 -2.63
N LEU A 145 11.08 18.80 -2.21
CA LEU A 145 11.12 17.51 -2.88
C LEU A 145 10.02 17.43 -3.94
N TYR A 146 10.39 17.00 -5.15
CA TYR A 146 9.48 16.85 -6.29
C TYR A 146 9.58 15.46 -6.89
N VAL A 147 8.49 14.97 -7.46
CA VAL A 147 8.46 13.65 -8.13
C VAL A 147 7.80 13.80 -9.49
N GLN A 148 8.37 13.17 -10.52
CA GLN A 148 7.72 13.05 -11.82
C GLN A 148 8.01 11.69 -12.46
N GLY A 149 7.14 11.31 -13.39
CA GLY A 149 7.30 10.13 -14.21
C GLY A 149 6.12 9.96 -15.14
N CYS A 150 6.26 9.07 -16.12
CA CYS A 150 5.15 8.71 -17.01
C CYS A 150 4.84 7.21 -16.96
N SER A 151 3.59 6.83 -17.25
CA SER A 151 3.13 5.44 -17.20
C SER A 151 3.26 4.87 -15.77
N MET A 152 4.01 3.78 -15.58
CA MET A 152 4.39 3.27 -14.27
C MET A 152 5.01 4.35 -13.37
N GLY A 153 5.85 5.23 -13.91
CA GLY A 153 6.42 6.34 -13.13
C GLY A 153 5.40 7.43 -12.81
N GLY A 154 4.38 7.60 -13.65
CA GLY A 154 3.26 8.51 -13.35
C GLY A 154 2.39 7.98 -12.22
N HIS A 155 2.20 6.66 -12.19
CA HIS A 155 1.55 5.98 -11.08
C HIS A 155 2.30 6.19 -9.75
N GLY A 156 3.62 5.95 -9.74
CA GLY A 156 4.45 6.23 -8.58
C GLY A 156 4.38 7.70 -8.15
N ALA A 157 4.44 8.65 -9.09
CA ALA A 157 4.34 10.08 -8.78
C ALA A 157 3.01 10.47 -8.11
N PHE A 158 1.87 9.89 -8.54
CA PHE A 158 0.61 10.08 -7.82
C PHE A 158 0.68 9.55 -6.39
N ARG A 159 1.18 8.32 -6.23
CA ARG A 159 1.20 7.64 -4.93
C ARG A 159 2.10 8.28 -3.92
N GLU A 160 3.32 8.63 -4.31
CA GLU A 160 4.26 9.30 -3.42
C GLU A 160 3.65 10.59 -2.88
N GLY A 161 3.04 11.38 -3.76
CA GLY A 161 2.34 12.61 -3.39
C GLY A 161 1.13 12.37 -2.46
N PHE A 162 0.33 11.33 -2.68
CA PHE A 162 -0.92 11.12 -1.93
C PHE A 162 -0.76 10.26 -0.67
N ARG A 163 0.26 9.40 -0.59
CA ARG A 163 0.59 8.64 0.63
C ARG A 163 1.39 9.46 1.62
N TYR A 164 2.29 10.30 1.11
CA TYR A 164 3.19 11.12 1.91
C TYR A 164 3.00 12.63 1.61
N PRO A 165 1.78 13.17 1.79
CA PRO A 165 1.46 14.53 1.35
C PRO A 165 2.28 15.63 2.04
N GLN A 166 2.92 15.31 3.17
CA GLN A 166 3.84 16.17 3.91
C GLN A 166 5.29 16.15 3.42
N ARG A 167 5.65 15.26 2.49
CA ARG A 167 7.04 15.11 2.02
C ARG A 167 7.29 15.88 0.74
N PHE A 168 6.30 15.96 -0.15
CA PHE A 168 6.50 16.47 -1.51
C PHE A 168 5.84 17.84 -1.68
N ALA A 169 6.61 18.79 -2.20
CA ALA A 169 6.13 20.13 -2.54
C ALA A 169 5.22 20.09 -3.77
N ALA A 170 5.58 19.25 -4.75
CA ALA A 170 4.80 19.04 -5.95
C ALA A 170 5.11 17.69 -6.61
N VAL A 171 4.12 17.14 -7.31
CA VAL A 171 4.26 15.93 -8.12
C VAL A 171 3.71 16.17 -9.53
N ALA A 172 4.32 15.54 -10.53
CA ALA A 172 3.88 15.63 -11.93
C ALA A 172 3.69 14.23 -12.54
N PRO A 173 2.54 13.60 -12.27
CA PRO A 173 2.19 12.31 -12.84
C PRO A 173 1.78 12.44 -14.31
N GLY A 174 2.40 11.64 -15.17
CA GLY A 174 2.06 11.51 -16.59
C GLY A 174 1.40 10.18 -16.90
N ALA A 175 0.18 10.16 -17.45
CA ALA A 175 -0.50 8.97 -17.96
C ALA A 175 -0.36 7.75 -17.03
N GLY A 176 -0.43 7.96 -15.71
CA GLY A 176 -0.20 6.92 -14.71
C GLY A 176 -1.51 6.29 -14.29
N TRP A 177 -1.58 4.97 -14.20
CA TRP A 177 -2.78 4.31 -13.70
C TRP A 177 -3.06 4.72 -12.24
N THR A 178 -4.34 4.76 -11.87
CA THR A 178 -4.77 5.33 -10.58
C THR A 178 -5.60 4.37 -9.73
N THR A 179 -6.06 3.28 -10.34
CA THR A 179 -6.84 2.22 -9.70
C THR A 179 -6.29 0.86 -10.06
N TYR A 180 -6.23 -0.03 -9.06
CA TYR A 180 -5.86 -1.42 -9.24
C TYR A 180 -6.82 -2.11 -10.23
N THR A 181 -8.08 -1.64 -10.30
CA THR A 181 -9.11 -2.22 -11.18
C THR A 181 -8.82 -2.07 -12.67
N GLU A 182 -7.94 -1.16 -13.04
CA GLU A 182 -7.61 -0.96 -14.45
C GLU A 182 -6.25 -1.54 -14.78
N PHE A 183 -5.29 -1.48 -13.86
CA PHE A 183 -3.91 -1.83 -14.20
C PHE A 183 -3.50 -3.26 -13.85
N TYR A 184 -4.05 -3.83 -12.77
CA TYR A 184 -3.57 -5.13 -12.28
C TYR A 184 -3.83 -6.27 -13.29
N ALA A 185 -4.95 -6.23 -14.03
CA ALA A 185 -5.25 -7.19 -15.11
C ALA A 185 -4.40 -7.02 -16.38
N HIS A 186 -3.67 -5.91 -16.53
CA HIS A 186 -2.94 -5.62 -17.78
C HIS A 186 -1.45 -5.99 -17.74
N TRP A 187 -0.83 -6.08 -16.55
CA TRP A 187 0.63 -6.15 -16.43
C TRP A 187 1.19 -7.19 -15.48
N TYR A 188 0.40 -7.69 -14.51
CA TYR A 188 0.74 -8.96 -13.84
C TYR A 188 0.23 -10.18 -14.61
N ASP A 189 -0.61 -9.94 -15.62
CA ASP A 189 -1.19 -10.96 -16.47
C ASP A 189 -0.80 -10.64 -17.93
N ALA A 190 0.09 -11.47 -18.48
CA ALA A 190 0.73 -11.24 -19.77
C ALA A 190 -0.29 -11.33 -20.94
N TRP A 191 0.10 -10.83 -22.12
CA TRP A 191 -0.65 -10.86 -23.38
C TRP A 191 -1.52 -12.12 -23.56
N GLY A 192 -2.84 -11.99 -23.37
CA GLY A 192 -3.81 -13.10 -23.42
C GLY A 192 -4.54 -13.38 -22.09
N ALA A 193 -4.17 -12.68 -21.03
CA ALA A 193 -4.85 -12.60 -19.75
C ALA A 193 -6.35 -12.27 -19.85
N PRO A 194 -7.23 -12.96 -19.10
CA PRO A 194 -8.61 -12.51 -18.91
C PRO A 194 -8.68 -11.14 -18.23
N ARG A 195 -9.79 -10.41 -18.43
CA ARG A 195 -10.10 -9.19 -17.65
C ARG A 195 -10.05 -9.51 -16.15
N LEU A 196 -9.85 -8.48 -15.30
CA LEU A 196 -10.04 -8.65 -13.84
C LEU A 196 -11.31 -9.46 -13.59
N PRO A 197 -11.28 -10.44 -12.68
CA PRO A 197 -12.47 -11.22 -12.41
C PRO A 197 -13.57 -10.30 -11.89
N ASP A 198 -14.81 -10.72 -12.09
CA ASP A 198 -16.00 -10.07 -11.54
C ASP A 198 -16.00 -10.05 -9.99
N TYR A 199 -15.05 -10.76 -9.37
CA TYR A 199 -14.94 -10.95 -7.92
C TYR A 199 -13.48 -10.89 -7.44
N ALA A 200 -13.19 -9.90 -6.58
CA ALA A 200 -12.04 -9.94 -5.68
C ALA A 200 -12.55 -10.24 -4.27
N ASP A 201 -11.88 -11.14 -3.53
CA ASP A 201 -12.27 -11.44 -2.14
C ASP A 201 -12.34 -10.13 -1.33
N PRO A 202 -13.48 -9.83 -0.68
CA PRO A 202 -13.64 -8.62 0.12
C PRO A 202 -12.58 -8.44 1.22
N ALA A 203 -11.96 -9.52 1.70
CA ALA A 203 -10.86 -9.45 2.66
C ALA A 203 -9.54 -8.96 2.02
N ARG A 204 -9.36 -9.15 0.71
CA ARG A 204 -8.19 -8.71 -0.05
C ARG A 204 -8.40 -7.34 -0.70
N LEU A 205 -9.63 -7.01 -1.04
CA LEU A 205 -10.00 -5.79 -1.75
C LEU A 205 -9.32 -4.54 -1.17
N PRO A 206 -9.38 -4.27 0.15
CA PRO A 206 -8.72 -3.09 0.68
C PRO A 206 -7.20 -3.12 0.53
N VAL A 207 -6.56 -4.29 0.64
CA VAL A 207 -5.10 -4.43 0.45
C VAL A 207 -4.72 -4.10 -1.00
N LEU A 208 -5.50 -4.56 -1.98
CA LEU A 208 -5.34 -4.19 -3.40
C LEU A 208 -5.58 -2.69 -3.63
N GLU A 209 -6.62 -2.14 -3.01
CA GLU A 209 -6.93 -0.71 -3.08
C GLU A 209 -5.83 0.17 -2.49
N THR A 210 -5.00 -0.35 -1.58
CA THR A 210 -3.80 0.37 -1.09
C THR A 210 -2.98 0.86 -2.28
N ALA A 211 -2.87 0.06 -3.33
CA ALA A 211 -2.10 0.40 -4.51
C ALA A 211 -2.74 1.52 -5.36
N SER A 212 -3.99 1.90 -5.11
CA SER A 212 -4.74 2.86 -5.90
C SER A 212 -4.57 4.29 -5.38
N SER A 213 -3.89 5.14 -6.16
CA SER A 213 -3.78 6.57 -5.82
C SER A 213 -5.13 7.27 -5.77
N LEU A 214 -6.13 6.80 -6.53
CA LEU A 214 -7.50 7.33 -6.52
C LEU A 214 -8.12 7.31 -5.12
N LYS A 215 -7.99 6.20 -4.39
CA LYS A 215 -8.54 6.05 -3.02
C LYS A 215 -7.84 6.96 -2.01
N GLN A 216 -6.67 7.49 -2.36
CA GLN A 216 -5.85 8.38 -1.54
C GLN A 216 -5.87 9.83 -2.05
N ALA A 217 -6.57 10.14 -3.15
CA ALA A 217 -6.48 11.43 -3.84
C ALA A 217 -6.83 12.63 -2.93
N GLU A 218 -7.76 12.48 -1.99
CA GLU A 218 -8.10 13.54 -1.01
C GLU A 218 -6.91 13.93 -0.13
N ASN A 219 -5.96 13.03 0.13
CA ASN A 219 -4.75 13.32 0.89
C ASN A 219 -3.87 14.35 0.17
N GLY A 220 -3.93 14.36 -1.17
CA GLY A 220 -3.24 15.28 -2.05
C GLY A 220 -3.79 16.71 -2.02
N ARG A 221 -4.76 17.05 -1.16
CA ARG A 221 -5.36 18.39 -1.06
C ARG A 221 -4.33 19.52 -1.02
N TRP A 222 -3.23 19.31 -0.31
CA TRP A 222 -2.20 20.33 -0.12
C TRP A 222 -0.92 20.07 -0.94
N VAL A 223 -0.90 19.03 -1.75
CA VAL A 223 0.23 18.73 -2.65
C VAL A 223 -0.06 19.36 -4.00
N TRP A 224 0.91 20.06 -4.57
CA TRP A 224 0.75 20.59 -5.91
C TRP A 224 0.86 19.47 -6.96
N THR A 225 -0.20 19.20 -7.71
CA THR A 225 -0.23 18.09 -8.68
C THR A 225 -0.38 18.60 -10.11
N PHE A 226 0.57 18.28 -10.98
CA PHE A 226 0.48 18.61 -12.41
C PHE A 226 0.22 17.34 -13.23
N ILE A 227 -1.04 17.12 -13.58
CA ILE A 227 -1.52 15.88 -14.21
C ILE A 227 -1.41 16.04 -15.72
N THR A 228 -0.66 15.17 -16.37
CA THR A 228 -0.55 15.15 -17.84
C THR A 228 -1.06 13.84 -18.41
N PHE A 229 -1.92 13.88 -19.42
CA PHE A 229 -2.41 12.68 -20.09
C PHE A 229 -2.94 12.97 -21.49
N ASP A 230 -3.19 11.92 -22.25
CA ASP A 230 -3.64 12.02 -23.63
C ASP A 230 -4.99 11.30 -23.82
N ARG A 231 -5.93 11.92 -24.51
CA ARG A 231 -7.26 11.34 -24.77
C ARG A 231 -7.23 10.10 -25.67
N ASN A 232 -6.16 9.96 -26.47
CA ASN A 232 -5.93 8.79 -27.33
C ASN A 232 -5.08 7.71 -26.64
N ASP A 233 -4.83 7.81 -25.33
CA ASP A 233 -4.11 6.78 -24.57
C ASP A 233 -4.94 5.49 -24.48
N ARG A 234 -4.39 4.40 -25.00
CA ARG A 234 -4.99 3.05 -24.97
C ARG A 234 -4.30 2.11 -24.00
N VAL A 235 -3.23 2.57 -23.33
CA VAL A 235 -2.49 1.78 -22.34
C VAL A 235 -3.04 2.09 -20.96
N ASN A 236 -3.07 3.36 -20.59
CA ASN A 236 -3.71 3.83 -19.36
C ASN A 236 -4.83 4.79 -19.77
N PRO A 237 -6.07 4.32 -19.87
CA PRO A 237 -7.18 5.12 -20.37
C PRO A 237 -7.32 6.45 -19.63
N PRO A 238 -7.63 7.56 -20.34
CA PRO A 238 -7.68 8.91 -19.76
C PRO A 238 -8.70 9.05 -18.61
N GLU A 239 -9.72 8.19 -18.56
CA GLU A 239 -10.73 8.15 -17.52
C GLU A 239 -10.12 7.97 -16.11
N ASN A 240 -9.00 7.24 -16.00
CA ASN A 240 -8.21 7.16 -14.76
C ASN A 240 -7.88 8.54 -14.18
N GLN A 241 -7.48 9.45 -15.07
CA GLN A 241 -7.01 10.77 -14.69
C GLN A 241 -8.19 11.65 -14.33
N ASP A 242 -9.30 11.54 -15.08
CA ASP A 242 -10.53 12.26 -14.80
C ASP A 242 -11.07 11.92 -13.39
N LEU A 243 -10.98 10.65 -12.95
CA LEU A 243 -11.38 10.22 -11.61
C LEU A 243 -10.56 10.90 -10.51
N VAL A 244 -9.23 10.96 -10.66
CA VAL A 244 -8.36 11.64 -9.68
C VAL A 244 -8.57 13.15 -9.70
N ILE A 245 -8.73 13.76 -10.88
CA ILE A 245 -9.04 15.19 -11.02
C ILE A 245 -10.36 15.50 -10.31
N GLU A 246 -11.39 14.67 -10.50
CA GLU A 246 -12.66 14.83 -9.83
C GLU A 246 -12.53 14.66 -8.30
N ALA A 247 -11.77 13.67 -7.84
CA ALA A 247 -11.52 13.44 -6.42
C ALA A 247 -10.78 14.62 -5.77
N LEU A 248 -9.75 15.19 -6.42
CA LEU A 248 -9.06 16.39 -5.96
C LEU A 248 -10.01 17.59 -5.88
N ARG A 249 -10.84 17.79 -6.91
CA ARG A 249 -11.84 18.86 -6.96
C ARG A 249 -12.90 18.72 -5.86
N LYS A 250 -13.48 17.52 -5.68
CA LYS A 250 -14.45 17.23 -4.61
C LYS A 250 -13.83 17.34 -3.21
N GLY A 251 -12.57 16.91 -3.08
CA GLY A 251 -11.75 17.09 -1.89
C GLY A 251 -11.37 18.55 -1.62
N GLY A 252 -11.72 19.46 -2.53
CA GLY A 252 -11.54 20.91 -2.42
C GLY A 252 -10.08 21.37 -2.54
N SER A 253 -9.26 20.63 -3.29
CA SER A 253 -7.92 21.04 -3.67
C SER A 253 -8.00 22.14 -4.74
N ASP A 254 -7.25 23.22 -4.53
CA ASP A 254 -6.94 24.25 -5.52
C ASP A 254 -5.50 24.12 -6.06
N ARG A 255 -4.79 23.06 -5.64
CA ARG A 255 -3.37 22.85 -5.92
C ARG A 255 -3.14 21.86 -7.06
N TYR A 256 -3.91 21.95 -8.13
CA TYR A 256 -3.67 21.10 -9.30
C TYR A 256 -3.78 21.86 -10.62
N ALA A 257 -3.06 21.37 -11.62
CA ALA A 257 -3.16 21.80 -13.00
C ALA A 257 -3.19 20.58 -13.91
N VAL A 258 -3.85 20.70 -15.05
CA VAL A 258 -4.06 19.61 -16.00
C VAL A 258 -3.49 20.00 -17.36
N ARG A 259 -2.74 19.08 -17.95
CA ARG A 259 -2.35 19.15 -19.36
C ARG A 259 -2.93 17.95 -20.09
N GLU A 260 -3.98 18.22 -20.85
CA GLU A 260 -4.62 17.24 -21.72
C GLU A 260 -4.03 17.31 -23.14
N GLY A 261 -3.79 16.15 -23.73
CA GLY A 261 -3.27 16.01 -25.09
C GLY A 261 -4.01 14.96 -25.92
N GLN A 262 -3.47 14.70 -27.13
CA GLN A 262 -4.08 13.82 -28.14
C GLN A 262 -3.06 12.83 -28.75
N ARG A 263 -1.84 12.73 -28.21
CA ARG A 263 -0.69 12.07 -28.84
C ARG A 263 -0.56 10.57 -28.53
N GLY A 264 -1.45 10.01 -27.73
CA GLY A 264 -1.38 8.62 -27.25
C GLY A 264 -0.53 8.50 -25.98
N HIS A 265 -0.26 7.27 -25.53
CA HIS A 265 0.36 7.00 -24.23
C HIS A 265 1.65 7.79 -24.00
N CYS A 266 1.68 8.60 -22.93
CA CYS A 266 2.80 9.50 -22.57
C CYS A 266 3.18 10.56 -23.62
N GLY A 267 2.45 10.71 -24.73
CA GLY A 267 2.85 11.55 -25.85
C GLY A 267 2.86 13.06 -25.56
N SER A 268 2.05 13.49 -24.59
CA SER A 268 2.00 14.88 -24.12
C SER A 268 2.76 15.13 -22.83
N PHE A 269 3.40 14.10 -22.25
CA PHE A 269 4.27 14.25 -21.08
C PHE A 269 5.37 15.28 -21.37
N CYS A 270 5.53 16.27 -20.50
CA CYS A 270 6.42 17.40 -20.72
C CYS A 270 7.25 17.71 -19.50
N THR A 271 8.45 17.16 -19.47
CA THR A 271 9.46 17.45 -18.44
C THR A 271 9.68 18.95 -18.25
N ARG A 272 9.80 19.73 -19.33
CA ARG A 272 9.97 21.19 -19.24
C ARG A 272 8.84 21.87 -18.47
N CYS A 273 7.61 21.45 -18.72
CA CYS A 273 6.41 21.99 -18.12
C CYS A 273 6.31 21.57 -16.65
N ASN A 274 6.70 20.33 -16.33
CA ASN A 274 6.76 19.83 -14.96
C ASN A 274 7.74 20.64 -14.11
N PHE A 275 8.94 20.89 -14.61
CA PHE A 275 9.96 21.69 -13.92
C PHE A 275 9.52 23.15 -13.74
N GLN A 276 8.90 23.74 -14.76
CA GLN A 276 8.28 25.07 -14.66
C GLN A 276 7.18 25.11 -13.59
N PHE A 277 6.36 24.06 -13.51
CA PHE A 277 5.34 23.94 -12.47
C PHE A 277 5.97 23.82 -11.07
N PHE A 278 7.03 23.04 -10.91
CA PHE A 278 7.73 22.88 -9.62
C PHE A 278 8.34 24.17 -9.09
N LEU A 279 8.73 25.09 -9.98
CA LEU A 279 9.43 26.31 -9.59
C LEU A 279 8.64 27.14 -8.56
N GLY A 280 9.31 27.44 -7.44
CA GLY A 280 8.74 28.25 -6.34
C GLY A 280 7.77 27.51 -5.42
N LYS A 281 7.47 26.24 -5.67
CA LYS A 281 6.59 25.45 -4.82
C LYS A 281 7.34 24.93 -3.59
N LYS A 282 6.63 24.85 -2.47
CA LYS A 282 7.12 24.32 -1.20
C LYS A 282 6.03 23.50 -0.52
N VAL A 283 6.44 22.55 0.30
CA VAL A 283 5.55 21.86 1.22
C VAL A 283 4.88 22.89 2.14
N ASP A 284 3.56 22.79 2.28
CA ASP A 284 2.85 23.47 3.35
C ASP A 284 2.98 22.63 4.62
N ALA A 285 3.94 22.98 5.49
CA ALA A 285 4.27 22.17 6.66
C ALA A 285 3.17 22.19 7.74
N SER A 286 2.27 23.18 7.69
CA SER A 286 1.28 23.42 8.75
C SER A 286 -0.08 23.86 8.18
N PRO A 287 -0.74 22.99 7.38
CA PRO A 287 -2.02 23.35 6.80
C PRO A 287 -3.10 23.49 7.87
N ALA A 288 -4.05 24.40 7.65
CA ALA A 288 -5.15 24.67 8.58
C ALA A 288 -6.11 23.49 8.79
N ARG A 289 -6.20 22.60 7.80
CA ARG A 289 -7.04 21.40 7.83
C ARG A 289 -6.24 20.22 7.29
N VAL A 290 -6.19 19.11 8.02
CA VAL A 290 -5.60 17.85 7.54
C VAL A 290 -6.74 16.88 7.28
N VAL A 291 -6.78 16.31 6.07
CA VAL A 291 -7.63 15.16 5.74
C VAL A 291 -6.68 14.07 5.32
N TYR A 292 -6.73 12.93 5.98
CA TYR A 292 -5.84 11.82 5.68
C TYR A 292 -6.57 10.49 5.74
N ASN A 293 -6.52 9.78 4.62
CA ASN A 293 -7.11 8.48 4.39
C ASN A 293 -5.98 7.47 4.21
N THR A 294 -6.02 6.40 4.99
CA THR A 294 -5.12 5.25 4.83
C THR A 294 -5.84 4.01 5.36
N ASN A 295 -5.53 2.88 4.78
CA ASN A 295 -5.93 1.56 5.24
C ASN A 295 -4.75 0.78 5.87
N ASP A 296 -3.56 1.40 5.90
CA ASP A 296 -2.32 0.86 6.43
C ASP A 296 -1.58 1.92 7.26
N ILE A 297 -1.29 1.59 8.53
CA ILE A 297 -0.59 2.47 9.47
C ILE A 297 0.92 2.49 9.26
N ARG A 298 1.47 1.78 8.27
CA ARG A 298 2.75 2.16 7.67
C ARG A 298 2.72 3.63 7.24
N TYR A 299 1.65 4.02 6.55
CA TYR A 299 1.37 5.40 6.12
C TYR A 299 0.51 6.11 7.18
N HIS A 300 0.99 6.22 8.42
CA HIS A 300 0.19 6.75 9.53
C HIS A 300 0.12 8.28 9.64
N ARG A 301 0.98 9.04 8.96
CA ARG A 301 1.18 10.47 9.25
C ARG A 301 0.95 11.36 8.05
N ALA A 302 0.23 12.46 8.30
CA ALA A 302 0.14 13.61 7.40
C ALA A 302 0.31 14.91 8.20
N TYR A 303 1.33 15.69 7.83
CA TYR A 303 1.68 16.96 8.46
C TYR A 303 1.86 16.83 9.99
N TRP A 304 0.96 17.47 10.76
CA TRP A 304 0.93 17.48 12.21
C TRP A 304 -0.11 16.52 12.81
N ALA A 305 -0.70 15.62 12.02
CA ALA A 305 -1.66 14.61 12.47
C ALA A 305 -1.19 13.17 12.15
N ALA A 306 -1.54 12.23 13.02
CA ALA A 306 -1.17 10.82 12.86
C ALA A 306 -2.30 9.86 13.29
N LEU A 307 -2.47 8.75 12.56
CA LEU A 307 -3.35 7.63 12.89
C LEU A 307 -2.53 6.58 13.65
N ASP A 308 -2.74 6.44 14.95
CA ASP A 308 -1.88 5.58 15.76
C ASP A 308 -2.41 4.13 15.84
N ARG A 309 -3.73 3.93 15.72
CA ARG A 309 -4.35 2.61 15.80
C ARG A 309 -5.65 2.53 15.01
N LEU A 310 -5.80 1.51 14.17
CA LEU A 310 -7.04 1.23 13.44
C LEU A 310 -7.99 0.37 14.28
N ARG A 311 -9.30 0.46 13.98
CA ARG A 311 -10.31 -0.47 14.56
C ARG A 311 -10.37 -1.78 13.79
N TYR A 312 -10.34 -1.70 12.47
CA TYR A 312 -10.30 -2.81 11.53
C TYR A 312 -9.08 -2.62 10.63
N GLN A 313 -8.09 -3.50 10.78
CA GLN A 313 -6.87 -3.46 9.96
C GLN A 313 -7.21 -3.68 8.49
N SER A 314 -6.40 -3.10 7.61
CA SER A 314 -6.56 -3.14 6.15
C SER A 314 -7.82 -2.45 5.63
N GLN A 315 -8.78 -2.04 6.46
CA GLN A 315 -9.95 -1.26 6.03
C GLN A 315 -9.64 0.24 6.01
N TRP A 316 -10.22 1.00 5.07
CA TRP A 316 -9.97 2.45 4.97
C TRP A 316 -10.36 3.21 6.23
N ALA A 317 -9.38 3.86 6.83
CA ALA A 317 -9.53 4.82 7.90
C ALA A 317 -9.42 6.25 7.40
N ARG A 318 -10.01 7.17 8.15
CA ARG A 318 -9.99 8.60 7.85
C ARG A 318 -9.78 9.39 9.13
N LEU A 319 -8.83 10.31 9.10
CA LEU A 319 -8.63 11.33 10.11
C LEU A 319 -8.79 12.70 9.46
N GLU A 320 -9.77 13.46 9.92
CA GLU A 320 -9.96 14.84 9.53
C GLU A 320 -9.76 15.75 10.74
N VAL A 321 -8.87 16.73 10.63
CA VAL A 321 -8.58 17.69 11.69
C VAL A 321 -8.61 19.10 11.14
N SER A 322 -9.39 19.99 11.76
CA SER A 322 -9.39 21.43 11.45
C SER A 322 -8.90 22.23 12.65
N ALA A 323 -7.93 23.11 12.44
CA ALA A 323 -7.40 24.03 13.44
C ALA A 323 -8.16 25.37 13.37
N GLY A 324 -8.87 25.71 14.44
CA GLY A 324 -9.50 27.02 14.64
C GLY A 324 -8.79 27.81 15.75
N ARG A 325 -9.25 29.03 16.09
CA ARG A 325 -8.60 29.83 17.16
C ARG A 325 -8.60 29.09 18.50
N GLY A 326 -7.46 28.53 18.89
CA GLY A 326 -7.24 27.84 20.17
C GLY A 326 -7.89 26.45 20.30
N HIS A 327 -8.43 25.89 19.22
CA HIS A 327 -9.13 24.61 19.27
C HIS A 327 -8.93 23.77 18.00
N PHE A 328 -9.05 22.46 18.15
CA PHE A 328 -9.14 21.49 17.07
C PHE A 328 -10.54 20.89 17.01
N ARG A 329 -11.04 20.67 15.79
CA ARG A 329 -12.18 19.79 15.51
C ARG A 329 -11.66 18.57 14.77
N VAL A 330 -11.95 17.38 15.29
CA VAL A 330 -11.51 16.10 14.77
C VAL A 330 -12.73 15.27 14.38
N ARG A 331 -12.68 14.62 13.22
CA ARG A 331 -13.59 13.54 12.81
C ARG A 331 -12.78 12.30 12.50
N THR A 332 -13.23 11.17 12.99
CA THR A 332 -12.56 9.89 12.85
C THR A 332 -13.44 8.87 12.14
N ARG A 333 -12.82 7.97 11.37
CA ARG A 333 -13.46 6.76 10.83
C ARG A 333 -12.45 5.61 10.92
N ASN A 334 -12.90 4.46 11.41
CA ASN A 334 -12.08 3.26 11.58
C ASN A 334 -10.81 3.47 12.45
N LEU A 335 -10.92 4.29 13.50
CA LEU A 335 -9.81 4.59 14.40
C LEU A 335 -10.06 4.15 15.83
N LEU A 336 -8.99 3.77 16.52
CA LEU A 336 -8.92 3.55 17.96
C LEU A 336 -7.85 4.42 18.64
N GLY A 337 -6.99 5.08 17.87
CA GLY A 337 -6.02 6.03 18.39
C GLY A 337 -5.49 6.99 17.33
N PHE A 338 -5.21 8.22 17.73
CA PHE A 338 -4.61 9.24 16.87
C PHE A 338 -3.83 10.27 17.70
N SER A 339 -2.91 10.97 17.05
CA SER A 339 -2.06 11.98 17.68
C SER A 339 -2.05 13.30 16.88
N LEU A 340 -1.96 14.42 17.61
CA LEU A 340 -1.81 15.77 17.08
C LEU A 340 -0.51 16.39 17.58
N ASP A 341 0.42 16.72 16.68
CA ASP A 341 1.63 17.49 16.97
C ASP A 341 1.28 18.98 17.07
N VAL A 342 0.77 19.39 18.24
CA VAL A 342 0.27 20.75 18.46
C VAL A 342 1.32 21.84 18.17
N PRO A 343 2.59 21.71 18.61
CA PRO A 343 3.62 22.71 18.28
C PRO A 343 3.85 22.91 16.79
N ARG A 344 3.68 21.88 15.95
CA ARG A 344 3.84 21.95 14.49
C ARG A 344 2.55 22.32 13.75
N SER A 345 1.43 22.42 14.44
CA SER A 345 0.15 22.84 13.89
C SER A 345 0.07 24.37 13.70
N PRO A 346 -0.95 24.87 12.96
CA PRO A 346 -1.19 26.31 12.79
C PRO A 346 -1.41 27.08 14.11
N LEU A 347 -1.73 26.39 15.20
CA LEU A 347 -1.90 27.01 16.51
C LEU A 347 -0.56 27.35 17.18
N GLY A 348 0.51 26.70 16.73
CA GLY A 348 1.82 26.74 17.37
C GLY A 348 1.81 26.21 18.81
N PRO A 349 2.94 26.35 19.53
CA PRO A 349 3.01 25.96 20.93
C PRO A 349 2.06 26.81 21.78
N LYS A 350 1.21 26.14 22.57
CA LYS A 350 0.28 26.76 23.53
C LYS A 350 0.38 26.06 24.87
N ARG A 351 -0.06 26.70 25.96
CA ARG A 351 -0.16 26.02 27.27
C ARG A 351 -1.12 24.83 27.21
N SER A 352 -2.29 25.03 26.60
CA SER A 352 -3.28 23.99 26.36
C SER A 352 -4.13 24.33 25.14
N VAL A 353 -4.69 23.31 24.51
CA VAL A 353 -5.66 23.44 23.41
C VAL A 353 -6.93 22.67 23.73
N SER A 354 -8.06 23.10 23.15
CA SER A 354 -9.33 22.38 23.25
C SER A 354 -9.50 21.49 22.02
N VAL A 355 -9.81 20.21 22.18
CA VAL A 355 -10.00 19.25 21.08
C VAL A 355 -11.41 18.67 21.16
N ARG A 356 -12.20 18.83 20.10
CA ARG A 356 -13.53 18.22 19.98
C ARG A 356 -13.48 17.10 18.95
N ILE A 357 -13.93 15.90 19.32
CA ILE A 357 -13.77 14.67 18.53
C ILE A 357 -15.15 14.02 18.35
N ASP A 358 -15.54 13.74 17.11
CA ASP A 358 -16.78 13.02 16.73
C ASP A 358 -18.05 13.54 17.43
N ASP A 359 -18.20 14.87 17.46
CA ASP A 359 -19.31 15.60 18.13
C ASP A 359 -19.42 15.38 19.65
N GLY A 360 -18.45 14.69 20.26
CA GLY A 360 -18.33 14.51 21.70
C GLY A 360 -17.91 15.78 22.45
N PRO A 361 -17.78 15.69 23.79
CA PRO A 361 -17.33 16.81 24.62
C PRO A 361 -15.90 17.24 24.26
N ALA A 362 -15.59 18.51 24.50
CA ALA A 362 -14.25 19.03 24.31
C ALA A 362 -13.29 18.48 25.37
N VAL A 363 -12.14 17.97 24.93
CA VAL A 363 -11.04 17.50 25.76
C VAL A 363 -9.93 18.54 25.79
N ARG A 364 -9.42 18.87 26.97
CA ARG A 364 -8.27 19.78 27.11
C ARG A 364 -6.98 18.99 26.96
N ALA A 365 -6.14 19.36 26.01
CA ALA A 365 -4.88 18.68 25.69
C ALA A 365 -3.66 19.59 25.92
N PRO A 366 -2.47 19.04 26.20
CA PRO A 366 -1.24 19.81 26.25
C PRO A 366 -0.97 20.44 24.87
N GLY A 367 -0.48 21.68 24.87
CA GLY A 367 -0.17 22.39 23.62
C GLY A 367 1.33 22.56 23.33
N GLN A 368 2.19 22.03 24.19
CA GLN A 368 3.65 22.12 24.06
C GLN A 368 4.30 20.81 23.57
N ALA A 369 3.51 19.76 23.42
CA ALA A 369 3.96 18.44 22.99
C ALA A 369 2.84 17.76 22.18
N PRO A 370 3.15 16.68 21.44
CA PRO A 370 2.12 15.87 20.80
C PRO A 370 1.06 15.39 21.79
N ALA A 371 -0.20 15.55 21.44
CA ALA A 371 -1.34 15.07 22.21
C ALA A 371 -1.89 13.79 21.56
N ARG A 372 -1.88 12.68 22.31
CA ARG A 372 -2.37 11.37 21.87
C ARG A 372 -3.73 11.07 22.48
N PHE A 373 -4.64 10.56 21.67
CA PHE A 373 -5.99 10.17 22.05
C PHE A 373 -6.18 8.68 21.77
N GLU A 374 -6.82 7.98 22.70
CA GLU A 374 -7.19 6.58 22.54
C GLU A 374 -8.67 6.41 22.82
N ALA A 375 -9.37 5.68 21.95
CA ALA A 375 -10.80 5.46 22.08
C ALA A 375 -11.11 4.63 23.33
N LEU A 376 -11.99 5.15 24.19
CA LEU A 376 -12.61 4.38 25.27
C LEU A 376 -13.72 3.52 24.67
N LEU A 377 -13.63 2.20 24.89
CA LEU A 377 -14.60 1.23 24.40
C LEU A 377 -15.52 0.74 25.53
N ASP A 378 -16.81 0.59 25.24
CA ASP A 378 -17.75 -0.10 26.13
C ASP A 378 -17.63 -1.64 26.01
N ALA A 379 -18.43 -2.36 26.79
CA ALA A 379 -18.47 -3.84 26.75
C ALA A 379 -18.92 -4.42 25.40
N ARG A 380 -19.52 -3.60 24.52
CA ARG A 380 -19.94 -3.96 23.16
C ARG A 380 -18.94 -3.46 22.11
N HIS A 381 -17.75 -3.04 22.55
CA HIS A 381 -16.67 -2.52 21.72
C HIS A 381 -17.07 -1.27 20.92
N GLN A 382 -18.02 -0.49 21.41
CA GLN A 382 -18.40 0.80 20.84
C GLN A 382 -17.60 1.93 21.47
N ILE A 383 -17.26 2.94 20.67
CA ILE A 383 -16.52 4.12 21.15
C ILE A 383 -17.48 4.99 21.95
N VAL A 384 -17.15 5.21 23.22
CA VAL A 384 -17.93 6.07 24.14
C VAL A 384 -17.20 7.37 24.50
N GLY A 385 -15.95 7.52 24.08
CA GLY A 385 -15.19 8.75 24.28
C GLY A 385 -13.75 8.65 23.79
N TRP A 386 -13.06 9.79 23.81
CA TRP A 386 -11.68 9.94 23.35
C TRP A 386 -10.83 10.66 24.41
N PRO A 387 -10.50 10.01 25.55
CA PRO A 387 -9.58 10.58 26.52
C PRO A 387 -8.17 10.76 25.94
N LEU A 388 -7.37 11.58 26.61
CA LEU A 388 -5.92 11.57 26.41
C LEU A 388 -5.38 10.20 26.82
N ALA A 389 -4.49 9.64 26.00
CA ALA A 389 -3.77 8.43 26.35
C ALA A 389 -2.93 8.68 27.62
N GLY A 390 -3.08 7.82 28.62
CA GLY A 390 -2.24 7.87 29.82
C GLY A 390 -0.79 7.50 29.49
N ALA A 391 0.16 7.94 30.31
CA ALA A 391 1.57 7.56 30.20
C ALA A 391 1.83 6.04 30.39
N ALA A 392 0.81 5.27 30.77
CA ALA A 392 0.86 3.83 30.97
C ALA A 392 -0.17 3.12 30.08
N SER A 393 0.19 2.89 28.83
CA SER A 393 -0.32 1.73 28.08
C SER A 393 0.75 0.65 28.14
N THR A 394 0.83 -0.01 29.28
CA THR A 394 1.65 -1.22 29.47
C THR A 394 0.89 -2.41 28.92
N ALA A 395 0.65 -2.45 27.60
CA ALA A 395 0.27 -3.70 26.97
C ALA A 395 1.52 -4.60 26.99
N ALA A 396 1.49 -5.65 27.82
CA ALA A 396 2.57 -6.64 27.97
C ALA A 396 2.79 -7.51 26.72
N SER A 397 2.00 -7.30 25.66
CA SER A 397 2.07 -8.04 24.40
C SER A 397 2.48 -7.10 23.25
N PRO A 398 3.28 -7.59 22.28
CA PRO A 398 3.57 -6.86 21.05
C PRO A 398 2.27 -6.42 20.37
N HIS A 399 2.11 -5.12 20.14
CA HIS A 399 0.94 -4.56 19.48
C HIS A 399 1.34 -3.98 18.13
N LYS A 400 0.39 -3.99 17.18
CA LYS A 400 0.56 -3.35 15.89
C LYS A 400 0.89 -1.88 16.08
N ARG A 401 1.89 -1.42 15.33
CA ARG A 401 2.37 -0.04 15.32
C ARG A 401 2.85 0.31 13.90
N PRO A 402 3.04 1.59 13.58
CA PRO A 402 3.62 1.98 12.29
C PRO A 402 4.92 1.22 12.00
N GLY A 403 5.02 0.61 10.81
CA GLY A 403 6.16 -0.22 10.40
C GLY A 403 6.21 -1.63 11.03
N LEU A 404 5.21 -1.98 11.85
CA LEU A 404 5.05 -3.31 12.44
C LEU A 404 3.54 -3.66 12.57
N SER A 405 2.77 -3.42 11.51
CA SER A 405 1.32 -3.57 11.47
C SER A 405 0.81 -4.68 10.57
N GLY A 406 1.63 -5.24 9.67
CA GLY A 406 1.15 -5.97 8.51
C GLY A 406 0.55 -5.03 7.46
N PRO A 407 0.11 -5.52 6.28
CA PRO A 407 -0.29 -6.89 5.94
C PRO A 407 0.86 -7.90 5.78
N ILE A 408 0.59 -9.17 5.40
CA ILE A 408 1.65 -10.20 5.31
C ILE A 408 2.83 -9.76 4.42
N GLY A 409 2.55 -9.00 3.34
CA GLY A 409 3.56 -8.42 2.45
C GLY A 409 4.65 -7.59 3.15
N ASP A 410 4.35 -6.95 4.28
CA ASP A 410 5.29 -6.11 5.02
C ASP A 410 6.53 -6.88 5.50
N ALA A 411 6.38 -8.17 5.81
CA ALA A 411 7.49 -9.02 6.27
C ALA A 411 8.56 -9.24 5.20
N PHE A 412 8.30 -8.85 3.95
CA PHE A 412 9.21 -9.06 2.82
C PHE A 412 9.86 -7.76 2.34
N ARG A 413 9.56 -6.62 3.01
CA ARG A 413 10.20 -5.32 2.77
C ARG A 413 11.52 -5.14 3.52
N SER A 414 11.96 -6.17 4.24
CA SER A 414 13.25 -6.24 4.94
C SER A 414 13.79 -7.66 4.91
N ARG A 415 15.00 -7.87 5.43
CA ARG A 415 15.64 -9.18 5.55
C ARG A 415 14.72 -10.17 6.25
N PHE A 416 14.60 -11.38 5.70
CA PHE A 416 13.81 -12.45 6.31
C PHE A 416 14.49 -13.82 6.14
N LEU A 417 14.08 -14.77 6.99
CA LEU A 417 14.49 -16.17 6.98
C LEU A 417 13.30 -17.08 6.74
N VAL A 418 13.49 -18.13 5.96
CA VAL A 418 12.48 -19.17 5.75
C VAL A 418 12.89 -20.40 6.54
N ILE A 419 12.09 -20.78 7.53
CA ILE A 419 12.42 -21.85 8.47
C ILE A 419 11.30 -22.89 8.47
N TYR A 420 11.64 -24.16 8.24
CA TYR A 420 10.66 -25.25 8.22
C TYR A 420 10.79 -26.16 9.45
N GLY A 421 9.66 -26.70 9.91
CA GLY A 421 9.62 -27.66 11.01
C GLY A 421 10.20 -29.02 10.61
N THR A 422 11.07 -29.58 11.45
CA THR A 422 11.66 -30.91 11.22
C THR A 422 10.93 -32.05 11.93
N ARG A 423 9.84 -31.77 12.65
CA ARG A 423 9.07 -32.77 13.43
C ARG A 423 9.89 -33.44 14.55
N GLY A 424 10.79 -32.68 15.17
CA GLY A 424 11.61 -33.15 16.29
C GLY A 424 12.79 -34.05 15.91
N GLY A 425 13.11 -34.18 14.62
CA GLY A 425 14.30 -34.89 14.13
C GLY A 425 15.32 -33.97 13.44
N SER A 426 16.53 -34.45 13.18
CA SER A 426 17.51 -33.78 12.30
C SER A 426 17.25 -34.05 10.81
N ALA A 427 15.98 -34.24 10.43
CA ALA A 427 15.63 -34.83 9.14
C ALA A 427 16.16 -33.96 7.98
N PRO A 428 16.91 -34.54 7.03
CA PRO A 428 17.42 -33.81 5.88
C PRO A 428 16.25 -33.25 5.03
N PRO A 429 16.50 -32.21 4.22
CA PRO A 429 15.58 -31.76 3.18
C PRO A 429 14.96 -32.96 2.43
N SER A 430 13.64 -33.11 2.50
CA SER A 430 12.95 -34.27 1.92
C SER A 430 11.56 -33.90 1.42
N PRO A 431 11.17 -34.30 0.19
CA PRO A 431 9.80 -34.16 -0.30
C PRO A 431 8.74 -34.88 0.56
N SER A 432 9.15 -35.80 1.45
CA SER A 432 8.25 -36.43 2.41
C SER A 432 7.87 -35.53 3.59
N ASN A 433 8.62 -34.45 3.83
CA ASN A 433 8.27 -33.43 4.81
C ASN A 433 7.40 -32.33 4.15
N PRO A 434 6.12 -32.20 4.51
CA PRO A 434 5.24 -31.19 3.92
C PRO A 434 5.63 -29.76 4.29
N ASP A 435 6.25 -29.52 5.45
CA ASP A 435 6.67 -28.19 5.89
C ASP A 435 7.86 -27.71 5.07
N TRP A 436 8.82 -28.62 4.83
CA TRP A 436 9.92 -28.38 3.89
C TRP A 436 9.40 -28.12 2.48
N THR A 437 8.46 -28.95 2.00
CA THR A 437 7.89 -28.80 0.65
C THR A 437 7.20 -27.44 0.47
N ALA A 438 6.43 -26.99 1.46
CA ALA A 438 5.78 -25.68 1.43
C ALA A 438 6.80 -24.54 1.45
N ALA A 439 7.80 -24.63 2.33
CA ALA A 439 8.89 -23.65 2.40
C ALA A 439 9.70 -23.58 1.10
N GLN A 440 9.98 -24.73 0.49
CA GLN A 440 10.70 -24.83 -0.78
C GLN A 440 9.91 -24.17 -1.92
N LYS A 441 8.59 -24.39 -2.00
CA LYS A 441 7.74 -23.71 -2.98
C LYS A 441 7.79 -22.20 -2.84
N PHE A 442 7.68 -21.70 -1.60
CA PHE A 442 7.83 -20.26 -1.31
C PHE A 442 9.19 -19.72 -1.77
N CYS A 443 10.28 -20.37 -1.38
CA CYS A 443 11.63 -19.92 -1.76
C CYS A 443 11.84 -19.93 -3.27
N THR A 444 11.39 -20.99 -3.97
CA THR A 444 11.47 -21.07 -5.42
C THR A 444 10.74 -19.90 -6.07
N GLU A 445 9.52 -19.61 -5.63
CA GLU A 445 8.74 -18.53 -6.20
C GLU A 445 9.33 -17.15 -5.92
N TRP A 446 9.74 -16.90 -4.67
CA TRP A 446 10.43 -15.67 -4.29
C TRP A 446 11.64 -15.43 -5.19
N ASN A 447 12.50 -16.43 -5.34
CA ASN A 447 13.71 -16.35 -6.14
C ASN A 447 13.42 -16.11 -7.63
N GLN A 448 12.33 -16.68 -8.17
CA GLN A 448 11.92 -16.42 -9.54
C GLN A 448 11.37 -14.99 -9.70
N TRP A 449 10.58 -14.50 -8.76
CA TRP A 449 10.08 -13.13 -8.78
C TRP A 449 11.21 -12.10 -8.67
N THR A 450 12.20 -12.30 -7.79
CA THR A 450 13.37 -11.43 -7.72
C THR A 450 14.21 -11.49 -9.01
N SER A 451 14.29 -12.65 -9.65
CA SER A 451 14.99 -12.79 -10.94
C SER A 451 14.31 -11.96 -12.03
N LEU A 452 12.98 -11.96 -12.08
CA LEU A 452 12.21 -11.14 -13.03
C LEU A 452 12.36 -9.65 -12.77
N HIS A 453 12.26 -9.22 -11.51
CA HIS A 453 12.11 -7.81 -11.18
C HIS A 453 13.45 -7.11 -10.86
N TRP A 454 14.42 -7.78 -10.23
CA TRP A 454 15.62 -7.10 -9.69
C TRP A 454 16.83 -7.10 -10.63
N GLY A 455 16.93 -8.02 -11.58
CA GLY A 455 18.09 -8.11 -12.48
C GLY A 455 19.41 -8.50 -11.77
N GLY A 456 20.51 -8.63 -12.51
CA GLY A 456 21.74 -9.29 -12.05
C GLY A 456 22.70 -8.51 -11.13
N GLN A 457 22.22 -7.70 -10.18
CA GLN A 457 23.08 -6.99 -9.21
C GLN A 457 23.77 -7.97 -8.25
N ARG A 458 25.03 -7.71 -7.87
CA ARG A 458 25.87 -8.61 -7.03
C ARG A 458 25.99 -8.08 -5.59
N PRO A 459 25.81 -8.91 -4.54
CA PRO A 459 26.15 -8.52 -3.17
C PRO A 459 27.68 -8.48 -2.95
N PRO A 460 28.19 -7.62 -2.06
CA PRO A 460 29.61 -7.64 -1.63
C PRO A 460 30.03 -9.01 -1.05
N ALA A 461 31.28 -9.41 -1.28
CA ALA A 461 31.76 -10.75 -0.94
C ALA A 461 31.79 -11.04 0.58
N ASP A 462 32.01 -10.01 1.39
CA ASP A 462 32.03 -10.02 2.86
C ASP A 462 30.62 -10.08 3.48
N ARG A 463 29.56 -9.97 2.67
CA ARG A 463 28.16 -10.02 3.09
C ARG A 463 27.42 -11.25 2.57
N LEU A 464 28.15 -12.18 1.95
CA LEU A 464 27.68 -13.54 1.71
C LEU A 464 27.72 -14.29 3.05
N HIS A 465 26.57 -14.71 3.55
CA HIS A 465 26.49 -15.52 4.78
C HIS A 465 26.49 -17.03 4.45
N ASP A 466 26.91 -17.88 5.38
CA ASP A 466 27.05 -19.34 5.18
C ASP A 466 25.74 -20.09 4.84
N TRP A 467 24.58 -19.43 4.96
CA TRP A 467 23.28 -19.96 4.51
C TRP A 467 22.85 -19.42 3.13
N TRP A 468 23.74 -18.68 2.44
CA TRP A 468 23.58 -18.13 1.08
C TRP A 468 24.52 -18.81 0.09
N ILE A 469 24.43 -20.14 -0.03
CA ILE A 469 25.35 -20.91 -0.87
C ILE A 469 24.68 -21.32 -2.20
N PRO A 470 25.18 -20.83 -3.35
CA PRO A 470 25.05 -21.52 -4.63
C PRO A 470 26.04 -22.70 -4.71
N PRO A 471 25.76 -23.79 -5.45
CA PRO A 471 24.51 -24.16 -6.12
C PRO A 471 23.74 -25.21 -5.29
N TYR A 472 22.44 -25.07 -5.13
CA TYR A 472 21.60 -26.12 -4.51
C TYR A 472 20.33 -26.33 -5.33
N PRO A 473 19.92 -27.60 -5.54
CA PRO A 473 19.95 -28.22 -6.85
C PRO A 473 18.78 -27.75 -7.69
N PHE A 474 19.11 -27.12 -8.80
CA PHE A 474 18.24 -27.15 -9.96
C PHE A 474 18.51 -28.42 -10.76
N LEU A 475 17.52 -28.83 -11.56
CA LEU A 475 17.74 -29.80 -12.64
C LEU A 475 18.96 -29.36 -13.48
N PRO A 476 19.78 -30.30 -13.99
CA PRO A 476 20.86 -29.97 -14.91
C PRO A 476 20.34 -29.10 -16.07
N GLY A 477 20.84 -27.86 -16.20
CA GLY A 477 20.47 -26.92 -17.28
C GLY A 477 19.66 -25.68 -16.87
N ALA A 478 19.25 -25.53 -15.61
CA ALA A 478 18.56 -24.30 -15.18
C ALA A 478 19.49 -23.08 -15.11
N HIS A 479 18.99 -21.92 -15.58
CA HIS A 479 19.71 -20.66 -15.49
C HIS A 479 19.72 -20.13 -14.04
N ILE A 480 20.87 -20.20 -13.37
CA ILE A 480 21.08 -19.57 -12.06
C ILE A 480 21.47 -18.11 -12.30
N PRO A 481 20.73 -17.12 -11.75
CA PRO A 481 21.24 -15.76 -11.68
C PRO A 481 22.53 -15.79 -10.84
N THR A 482 23.69 -15.77 -11.48
CA THR A 482 25.01 -15.92 -10.83
C THR A 482 25.36 -14.79 -9.85
N ARG A 483 24.46 -13.81 -9.70
CA ARG A 483 24.71 -12.56 -8.98
C ARG A 483 23.66 -12.23 -7.92
N GLN A 484 22.47 -12.85 -7.93
CA GLN A 484 21.43 -12.54 -6.93
C GLN A 484 21.54 -13.46 -5.70
N PRO A 485 21.40 -12.93 -4.47
CA PRO A 485 21.27 -13.76 -3.28
C PRO A 485 19.92 -14.49 -3.32
N LEU A 486 19.95 -15.81 -3.16
CA LEU A 486 18.77 -16.67 -3.19
C LEU A 486 18.33 -17.01 -1.77
N VAL A 487 17.03 -17.05 -1.53
CA VAL A 487 16.44 -17.53 -0.28
C VAL A 487 16.31 -19.05 -0.33
N GLN A 488 16.59 -19.72 0.78
CA GLN A 488 16.48 -21.18 0.92
C GLN A 488 15.77 -21.55 2.23
N PRO A 489 15.04 -22.69 2.28
CA PRO A 489 14.48 -23.20 3.52
C PRO A 489 15.59 -23.69 4.47
N ILE A 490 15.54 -23.26 5.72
CA ILE A 490 16.46 -23.66 6.79
C ILE A 490 15.69 -24.54 7.80
N PRO A 491 16.23 -25.67 8.27
CA PRO A 491 15.56 -26.45 9.31
C PRO A 491 15.51 -25.65 10.61
N ASP A 492 14.42 -25.76 11.36
CA ASP A 492 14.30 -25.14 12.70
C ASP A 492 15.40 -25.60 13.67
N THR A 493 15.94 -26.80 13.50
CA THR A 493 17.09 -27.33 14.27
C THR A 493 18.43 -26.64 14.00
N ALA A 494 18.53 -25.76 12.99
CA ALA A 494 19.71 -24.93 12.79
C ALA A 494 19.85 -23.83 13.85
N PHE A 495 18.80 -23.57 14.63
CA PHE A 495 18.76 -22.49 15.61
C PHE A 495 18.47 -23.02 17.01
N GLY A 496 19.01 -22.33 18.02
CA GLY A 496 18.56 -22.34 19.40
C GLY A 496 18.06 -20.94 19.78
N LEU A 497 17.41 -20.80 20.94
CA LEU A 497 16.83 -19.52 21.38
C LEU A 497 17.82 -18.35 21.35
N GLU A 498 19.09 -18.60 21.67
CA GLU A 498 20.14 -17.56 21.68
C GLU A 498 20.78 -17.32 20.31
N THR A 499 20.55 -18.19 19.32
CA THR A 499 21.17 -18.10 17.98
C THR A 499 20.18 -17.75 16.87
N VAL A 500 18.88 -17.60 17.18
CA VAL A 500 17.89 -17.05 16.24
C VAL A 500 18.33 -15.62 15.84
N PRO A 501 18.50 -15.32 14.55
CA PRO A 501 18.95 -13.99 14.13
C PRO A 501 17.97 -12.88 14.51
N HIS A 502 18.50 -11.80 15.09
CA HIS A 502 17.70 -10.65 15.52
C HIS A 502 17.54 -9.57 14.45
N ASP A 503 18.27 -9.68 13.34
CA ASP A 503 18.26 -8.70 12.26
C ASP A 503 17.29 -9.05 11.13
N ALA A 504 16.58 -10.17 11.20
CA ALA A 504 15.67 -10.66 10.17
C ALA A 504 14.24 -10.91 10.69
N HIS A 505 13.26 -10.80 9.80
CA HIS A 505 11.94 -11.37 9.98
C HIS A 505 12.00 -12.90 9.87
N LEU A 506 11.08 -13.60 10.54
CA LEU A 506 11.02 -15.06 10.51
C LEU A 506 9.77 -15.52 9.77
N VAL A 507 9.93 -16.38 8.77
CA VAL A 507 8.85 -17.04 8.04
C VAL A 507 8.89 -18.52 8.39
N LEU A 508 8.02 -18.94 9.31
CA LEU A 508 7.99 -20.28 9.85
C LEU A 508 6.96 -21.14 9.13
N PHE A 509 7.39 -22.30 8.62
CA PHE A 509 6.53 -23.32 8.05
C PHE A 509 6.33 -24.48 9.03
N GLY A 510 5.07 -24.86 9.24
CA GLY A 510 4.64 -25.97 10.09
C GLY A 510 3.56 -25.59 11.10
N ASP A 511 3.52 -26.33 12.20
CA ASP A 511 2.64 -26.09 13.35
C ASP A 511 3.42 -26.29 14.67
N PRO A 512 2.83 -26.03 15.86
CA PRO A 512 3.53 -26.19 17.13
C PRO A 512 4.09 -27.60 17.37
N ASP A 513 3.57 -28.64 16.71
CA ASP A 513 4.05 -30.01 16.88
C ASP A 513 5.24 -30.31 15.97
N THR A 514 5.41 -29.54 14.89
CA THR A 514 6.46 -29.78 13.88
C THR A 514 7.61 -28.79 13.91
N ASN A 515 7.37 -27.56 14.39
CA ASN A 515 8.34 -26.48 14.41
C ASN A 515 8.48 -25.88 15.82
N TRP A 516 9.66 -26.03 16.45
CA TRP A 516 9.82 -25.66 17.85
C TRP A 516 9.73 -24.14 18.08
N LEU A 517 10.08 -23.31 17.10
CA LEU A 517 9.91 -21.85 17.17
C LEU A 517 8.43 -21.47 17.18
N ILE A 518 7.60 -22.15 16.39
CA ILE A 518 6.14 -21.95 16.44
C ILE A 518 5.62 -22.34 17.83
N ALA A 519 6.08 -23.46 18.39
CA ALA A 519 5.67 -23.90 19.72
C ALA A 519 5.99 -22.87 20.82
N GLN A 520 7.19 -22.27 20.77
CA GLN A 520 7.59 -21.22 21.71
C GLN A 520 6.79 -19.93 21.52
N ALA A 521 6.48 -19.56 20.27
CA ALA A 521 5.73 -18.36 19.96
C ALA A 521 4.22 -18.49 20.28
N ALA A 522 3.66 -19.70 20.16
CA ALA A 522 2.20 -19.96 20.18
C ALA A 522 1.41 -19.25 21.31
N PRO A 523 1.88 -19.17 22.56
CA PRO A 523 1.16 -18.46 23.63
C PRO A 523 0.99 -16.95 23.39
N SER A 524 1.82 -16.36 22.53
CA SER A 524 1.83 -14.92 22.22
C SER A 524 1.20 -14.58 20.85
N LEU A 525 0.81 -15.59 20.07
CA LEU A 525 0.28 -15.38 18.73
C LEU A 525 -1.21 -14.96 18.76
N PRO A 526 -1.65 -14.14 17.78
CA PRO A 526 -3.04 -13.69 17.71
C PRO A 526 -4.02 -14.81 17.34
N LEU A 527 -3.53 -15.89 16.73
CA LEU A 527 -4.29 -17.09 16.41
C LEU A 527 -3.91 -18.23 17.36
N GLY A 528 -4.91 -18.96 17.84
CA GLY A 528 -4.65 -20.15 18.66
C GLY A 528 -4.26 -21.32 17.76
N LEU A 529 -3.03 -21.81 17.89
CA LEU A 529 -2.51 -22.95 17.12
C LEU A 529 -2.48 -24.20 18.01
N SER A 530 -2.94 -25.35 17.48
CA SER A 530 -2.87 -26.64 18.16
C SER A 530 -2.91 -27.78 17.14
N GLY A 531 -1.76 -28.33 16.78
CA GLY A 531 -1.63 -29.36 15.74
C GLY A 531 -2.35 -28.96 14.44
N SER A 532 -3.35 -29.76 14.02
CA SER A 532 -4.15 -29.47 12.83
C SER A 532 -5.26 -28.42 13.00
N GLN A 533 -5.33 -27.75 14.13
CA GLN A 533 -6.39 -26.81 14.47
C GLN A 533 -5.88 -25.37 14.51
N VAL A 534 -6.66 -24.46 13.95
CA VAL A 534 -6.46 -23.01 14.08
C VAL A 534 -7.72 -22.37 14.64
N ARG A 535 -7.55 -21.56 15.68
CA ARG A 535 -8.62 -20.78 16.32
C ARG A 535 -8.45 -19.31 16.00
N VAL A 536 -9.47 -18.73 15.38
CA VAL A 536 -9.57 -17.29 15.09
C VAL A 536 -10.70 -16.72 15.94
N ARG A 537 -10.35 -15.99 17.02
CA ARG A 537 -11.32 -15.54 18.03
C ARG A 537 -12.13 -16.73 18.58
N GLU A 538 -13.45 -16.70 18.41
CA GLU A 538 -14.37 -17.75 18.85
C GLU A 538 -14.53 -18.87 17.81
N ARG A 539 -14.07 -18.67 16.57
CA ARG A 539 -14.18 -19.65 15.49
C ARG A 539 -13.01 -20.62 15.54
N LEU A 540 -13.31 -21.89 15.35
CA LEU A 540 -12.34 -22.97 15.38
C LEU A 540 -12.44 -23.80 14.11
N TYR A 541 -11.33 -23.88 13.39
CA TYR A 541 -11.21 -24.64 12.16
C TYR A 541 -10.48 -25.95 12.49
N ARG A 542 -11.12 -27.09 12.20
CA ARG A 542 -10.61 -28.44 12.53
C ARG A 542 -10.72 -29.34 11.30
N SER A 543 -9.61 -29.50 10.58
CA SER A 543 -9.47 -30.51 9.53
C SER A 543 -7.98 -30.77 9.25
N GLU A 544 -7.64 -31.98 8.78
CA GLU A 544 -6.30 -32.26 8.26
C GLU A 544 -5.97 -31.44 7.01
N SER A 545 -7.00 -31.05 6.25
CA SER A 545 -6.89 -30.14 5.11
C SER A 545 -6.76 -28.68 5.52
N THR A 546 -6.97 -28.30 6.79
CA THR A 546 -6.87 -26.90 7.20
C THR A 546 -5.44 -26.37 7.03
N ARG A 547 -5.36 -25.22 6.38
CA ARG A 547 -4.14 -24.47 6.10
C ARG A 547 -4.31 -23.04 6.60
N TYR A 548 -3.19 -22.39 6.89
CA TYR A 548 -3.20 -21.00 7.33
C TYR A 548 -1.90 -20.29 6.96
N LEU A 549 -1.98 -18.98 6.84
CA LEU A 549 -0.86 -18.06 6.74
C LEU A 549 -1.23 -16.80 7.50
N PHE A 550 -0.37 -16.32 8.38
CA PHE A 550 -0.59 -15.05 9.06
C PHE A 550 0.69 -14.36 9.47
N ILE A 551 0.59 -13.06 9.75
CA ILE A 551 1.68 -12.21 10.24
C ILE A 551 1.36 -11.69 11.64
N ALA A 552 2.39 -11.62 12.48
CA ALA A 552 2.33 -10.96 13.78
C ALA A 552 3.67 -10.26 14.08
N PRO A 553 3.69 -9.26 14.98
CA PRO A 553 4.93 -8.85 15.62
C PRO A 553 5.61 -10.06 16.29
N SER A 554 6.92 -10.20 16.10
CA SER A 554 7.68 -11.32 16.63
C SER A 554 7.77 -11.24 18.16
N PRO A 555 7.47 -12.33 18.89
CA PRO A 555 7.72 -12.39 20.32
C PRO A 555 9.21 -12.56 20.66
N PHE A 556 10.04 -12.91 19.67
CA PHE A 556 11.49 -13.07 19.84
C PHE A 556 12.23 -11.73 19.72
N VAL A 557 11.77 -10.86 18.82
CA VAL A 557 12.44 -9.59 18.50
C VAL A 557 11.39 -8.50 18.27
N SER A 558 11.40 -7.47 19.12
CA SER A 558 10.29 -6.51 19.26
C SER A 558 9.98 -5.66 18.02
N ASP A 559 10.91 -5.52 17.07
CA ASP A 559 10.81 -4.73 15.84
C ASP A 559 10.91 -5.59 14.58
N ARG A 560 10.62 -6.90 14.69
CA ARG A 560 10.54 -7.82 13.55
C ARG A 560 9.19 -8.50 13.48
N TYR A 561 8.80 -8.91 12.29
CA TYR A 561 7.67 -9.78 12.04
C TYR A 561 8.02 -11.25 12.22
N LEU A 562 6.98 -11.99 12.60
CA LEU A 562 6.88 -13.43 12.52
C LEU A 562 5.72 -13.76 11.58
N VAL A 563 6.01 -14.42 10.47
CA VAL A 563 5.02 -15.00 9.56
C VAL A 563 4.96 -16.50 9.86
N VAL A 564 3.76 -17.04 10.01
CA VAL A 564 3.56 -18.48 10.28
C VAL A 564 2.64 -19.06 9.22
N ALA A 565 3.10 -20.14 8.59
CA ALA A 565 2.46 -20.79 7.47
C ALA A 565 2.31 -22.29 7.73
N ARG A 566 1.13 -22.85 7.44
CA ARG A 566 0.92 -24.29 7.34
C ARG A 566 0.39 -24.57 5.94
N GLY A 567 1.27 -25.14 5.10
CA GLY A 567 1.09 -25.24 3.64
C GLY A 567 1.50 -23.97 2.90
N TYR A 568 1.22 -23.95 1.59
CA TYR A 568 1.58 -22.85 0.70
C TYR A 568 0.39 -22.41 -0.14
N LEU A 569 0.28 -21.11 -0.41
CA LEU A 569 -0.87 -20.50 -1.10
C LEU A 569 -0.93 -20.90 -2.58
N SER A 570 0.21 -21.11 -3.25
CA SER A 570 0.29 -21.54 -4.65
C SER A 570 0.38 -23.07 -4.80
N SER A 571 -0.44 -23.66 -5.70
CA SER A 571 -0.43 -25.11 -6.01
C SER A 571 0.06 -25.43 -7.41
N ASP A 572 -0.03 -24.47 -8.32
CA ASP A 572 0.13 -24.72 -9.77
C ASP A 572 1.55 -24.42 -10.24
N ILE A 573 2.40 -23.89 -9.35
CA ILE A 573 3.83 -23.79 -9.59
C ILE A 573 4.42 -25.19 -9.39
N ASP A 574 4.82 -25.79 -10.50
CA ASP A 574 5.80 -26.86 -10.49
C ASP A 574 7.18 -26.24 -10.16
N PRO A 575 7.75 -26.51 -8.96
CA PRO A 575 9.04 -25.94 -8.58
C PRO A 575 10.19 -26.44 -9.46
N SER A 576 9.94 -27.40 -10.37
CA SER A 576 10.89 -27.94 -11.32
C SER A 576 10.91 -27.23 -12.70
N VAL A 577 9.95 -26.34 -12.99
CA VAL A 577 9.81 -25.65 -14.29
C VAL A 577 10.29 -24.18 -14.20
N PHE A 578 11.01 -23.68 -15.21
CA PHE A 578 11.58 -22.32 -15.27
C PHE A 578 10.98 -21.47 -16.38
N GLY A 579 10.66 -20.21 -16.08
CA GLY A 579 10.33 -19.18 -17.07
C GLY A 579 9.44 -18.09 -16.48
N ALA A 580 9.35 -16.94 -17.16
CA ALA A 580 8.39 -15.88 -16.82
C ALA A 580 6.94 -16.39 -16.80
N GLY A 581 6.67 -17.52 -17.45
CA GLY A 581 5.39 -18.22 -17.42
C GLY A 581 5.07 -18.98 -16.13
N ASN A 582 6.02 -19.11 -15.20
CA ASN A 582 5.93 -19.91 -13.97
C ASN A 582 6.02 -19.09 -12.67
N VAL A 583 6.13 -17.76 -12.79
CA VAL A 583 6.05 -16.81 -11.67
C VAL A 583 4.62 -16.32 -11.56
N GLY A 584 4.09 -16.28 -10.34
CA GLY A 584 2.70 -15.97 -9.98
C GLY A 584 1.96 -15.00 -10.90
N LYS A 585 1.38 -15.55 -11.98
CA LYS A 585 0.43 -14.88 -12.88
C LYS A 585 -0.85 -14.45 -12.15
N ASP A 586 -1.06 -14.95 -10.94
CA ASP A 586 -2.37 -14.94 -10.28
C ASP A 586 -2.45 -13.96 -9.10
N LEU A 587 -1.41 -13.14 -8.84
CA LEU A 587 -1.33 -12.23 -7.67
C LEU A 587 -1.53 -12.93 -6.29
N GLU A 588 -1.58 -14.26 -6.27
CA GLU A 588 -1.90 -15.10 -5.11
C GLU A 588 -0.69 -15.83 -4.55
N ALA A 589 0.37 -15.89 -5.36
CA ALA A 589 1.44 -16.82 -5.15
C ALA A 589 2.57 -16.18 -4.31
N LEU A 590 2.83 -14.87 -4.44
CA LEU A 590 3.57 -14.08 -3.43
C LEU A 590 2.64 -13.24 -2.53
N PRO A 591 2.94 -13.13 -1.22
CA PRO A 591 1.97 -12.67 -0.24
C PRO A 591 1.80 -11.14 -0.15
N PHE A 592 2.21 -10.37 -1.18
CA PHE A 592 2.19 -8.90 -1.17
C PHE A 592 0.79 -8.30 -1.02
N PHE A 593 -0.26 -9.01 -1.48
CA PHE A 593 -1.65 -8.53 -1.43
C PHE A 593 -2.58 -9.41 -0.59
N TRP A 594 -2.04 -9.98 0.48
CA TRP A 594 -2.83 -10.77 1.44
C TRP A 594 -3.05 -10.00 2.74
N PRO A 595 -4.23 -10.11 3.37
CA PRO A 595 -4.50 -9.48 4.66
C PRO A 595 -3.62 -10.10 5.76
N ASP A 596 -3.80 -9.68 7.00
CA ASP A 596 -2.99 -10.17 8.13
C ASP A 596 -3.03 -11.69 8.35
N TYR A 597 -4.11 -12.34 7.96
CA TYR A 597 -4.27 -13.78 8.09
C TYR A 597 -5.23 -14.33 7.05
N VAL A 598 -5.00 -15.59 6.71
CA VAL A 598 -5.85 -16.40 5.83
C VAL A 598 -5.95 -17.79 6.44
N VAL A 599 -7.16 -18.36 6.47
CA VAL A 599 -7.41 -19.75 6.84
C VAL A 599 -8.23 -20.37 5.72
N TRP A 600 -7.80 -21.53 5.23
CA TRP A 600 -8.45 -22.19 4.10
C TRP A 600 -8.39 -23.71 4.20
N ASP A 601 -9.19 -24.37 3.39
CA ASP A 601 -9.13 -25.82 3.20
C ASP A 601 -8.24 -26.14 2.00
N ALA A 602 -7.29 -27.07 2.14
CA ALA A 602 -6.38 -27.45 1.06
C ALA A 602 -7.10 -27.98 -0.20
N GLY A 603 -8.29 -28.58 -0.05
CA GLY A 603 -9.13 -29.03 -1.16
C GLY A 603 -10.06 -27.95 -1.71
N LEU A 604 -10.33 -26.89 -0.93
CA LEU A 604 -11.12 -25.72 -1.31
C LEU A 604 -10.29 -24.47 -1.00
N LYS A 605 -9.29 -24.22 -1.84
CA LYS A 605 -8.45 -23.03 -1.76
C LYS A 605 -9.32 -21.77 -1.55
N PRO A 606 -8.77 -20.70 -0.93
CA PRO A 606 -9.41 -19.39 -1.03
C PRO A 606 -9.66 -19.17 -2.53
N ALA A 607 -10.87 -18.80 -2.90
CA ALA A 607 -11.28 -18.68 -4.31
C ALA A 607 -10.17 -17.99 -5.11
N ARG A 608 -9.86 -18.49 -6.31
CA ARG A 608 -8.91 -17.85 -7.24
C ARG A 608 -9.47 -16.46 -7.57
N THR A 609 -9.08 -15.47 -6.79
CA THR A 609 -9.59 -14.09 -6.82
C THR A 609 -9.10 -13.28 -8.00
N VAL A 610 -8.23 -13.86 -8.85
CA VAL A 610 -7.70 -13.19 -10.03
C VAL A 610 -7.86 -14.02 -11.31
N GLN A 611 -8.10 -15.33 -11.22
CA GLN A 611 -8.13 -16.18 -12.41
C GLN A 611 -9.08 -17.37 -12.27
N ASP A 612 -10.39 -17.15 -12.49
CA ASP A 612 -11.19 -18.26 -13.01
C ASP A 612 -12.24 -17.81 -14.04
N TRP A 613 -12.19 -18.46 -15.20
CA TRP A 613 -13.25 -18.52 -16.22
C TRP A 613 -13.87 -19.93 -16.25
N GLY A 614 -13.97 -20.58 -15.09
CA GLY A 614 -14.74 -21.80 -14.89
C GLY A 614 -16.16 -21.45 -14.44
N GLU A 615 -17.16 -21.80 -15.25
CA GLU A 615 -18.55 -21.82 -14.79
C GLU A 615 -18.65 -22.71 -13.54
N GLY A 616 -19.09 -22.13 -12.41
CA GLY A 616 -19.91 -22.90 -11.47
C GLY A 616 -19.49 -23.02 -10.00
N ILE A 617 -18.60 -22.20 -9.43
CA ILE A 617 -18.41 -22.20 -7.96
C ILE A 617 -18.27 -20.77 -7.40
N LEU A 618 -19.40 -20.16 -7.04
CA LEU A 618 -19.44 -19.05 -6.09
C LEU A 618 -19.31 -19.63 -4.67
N PRO A 619 -18.41 -19.12 -3.80
CA PRO A 619 -18.36 -19.55 -2.41
C PRO A 619 -19.66 -19.21 -1.66
N GLU A 620 -20.29 -20.22 -1.04
CA GLU A 620 -21.54 -20.15 -0.28
C GLU A 620 -21.49 -19.33 1.03
N HIS A 621 -20.57 -18.37 1.16
CA HIS A 621 -20.28 -17.70 2.44
C HIS A 621 -20.32 -16.16 2.44
N LEU A 622 -20.95 -15.54 1.43
CA LEU A 622 -21.35 -14.12 1.45
C LEU A 622 -22.86 -13.93 1.30
N ASP A 623 -23.65 -14.72 2.03
CA ASP A 623 -25.11 -14.55 2.11
C ASP A 623 -25.50 -13.36 3.00
N ARG A 624 -25.19 -12.15 2.54
CA ARG A 624 -25.95 -10.97 2.93
C ARG A 624 -26.37 -10.23 1.68
N LEU A 625 -27.52 -10.62 1.13
CA LEU A 625 -28.21 -9.84 0.12
C LEU A 625 -28.40 -8.41 0.62
N ILE A 626 -28.02 -7.43 -0.19
CA ILE A 626 -28.35 -6.03 0.07
C ILE A 626 -29.71 -5.79 -0.58
N HIS A 627 -30.69 -5.40 0.24
CA HIS A 627 -32.01 -5.02 -0.24
C HIS A 627 -32.02 -3.53 -0.62
N VAL A 628 -32.04 -3.24 -1.92
CA VAL A 628 -32.10 -1.86 -2.42
C VAL A 628 -33.55 -1.50 -2.71
N SER A 629 -34.06 -0.51 -1.98
CA SER A 629 -35.39 0.06 -2.25
C SER A 629 -35.27 1.31 -3.09
N VAL A 630 -35.97 1.34 -4.22
CA VAL A 630 -36.01 2.48 -5.13
C VAL A 630 -37.36 3.16 -5.04
N THR A 631 -37.37 4.48 -4.91
CA THR A 631 -38.60 5.29 -4.89
C THR A 631 -38.46 6.48 -5.83
N ALA A 632 -39.53 6.80 -6.55
CA ALA A 632 -39.65 8.02 -7.33
C ALA A 632 -40.92 8.76 -6.89
N ALA A 633 -40.85 10.08 -6.85
CA ALA A 633 -41.97 10.95 -6.52
C ALA A 633 -42.07 12.03 -7.59
N ASP A 634 -43.30 12.32 -8.02
CA ASP A 634 -43.54 13.40 -8.96
C ASP A 634 -43.68 14.75 -8.23
N ARG A 635 -43.32 15.83 -8.91
CA ARG A 635 -43.48 17.18 -8.37
C ARG A 635 -44.95 17.58 -8.35
N PRO A 636 -45.36 18.50 -7.47
CA PRO A 636 -46.71 19.06 -7.48
C PRO A 636 -47.08 19.58 -8.89
N GLY A 637 -48.17 19.05 -9.46
CA GLY A 637 -48.63 19.39 -10.81
C GLY A 637 -48.17 18.45 -11.94
N GLY A 638 -47.35 17.44 -11.65
CA GLY A 638 -46.98 16.39 -12.61
C GLY A 638 -48.05 15.29 -12.78
N PHE A 639 -47.82 14.37 -13.71
CA PHE A 639 -48.78 13.32 -14.11
C PHE A 639 -48.75 12.07 -13.21
N GLY A 640 -47.92 12.05 -12.18
CA GLY A 640 -47.63 10.90 -11.34
C GLY A 640 -46.67 9.91 -12.00
N VAL A 641 -45.99 9.10 -11.17
CA VAL A 641 -45.12 8.02 -11.63
C VAL A 641 -45.98 6.83 -12.08
N GLN A 642 -45.80 6.37 -13.32
CA GLN A 642 -46.43 5.16 -13.86
C GLN A 642 -45.64 3.92 -13.47
N LYS A 643 -44.33 3.92 -13.72
CA LYS A 643 -43.42 2.84 -13.32
C LYS A 643 -42.01 3.37 -13.14
N ILE A 644 -41.22 2.63 -12.36
CA ILE A 644 -39.79 2.82 -12.22
C ILE A 644 -39.12 1.66 -12.95
N GLU A 645 -38.04 1.95 -13.68
CA GLU A 645 -37.21 0.95 -14.30
C GLU A 645 -35.78 1.05 -13.79
N TRP A 646 -35.09 -0.08 -13.76
CA TRP A 646 -33.72 -0.18 -13.31
C TRP A 646 -32.91 -1.12 -14.20
N ARG A 647 -31.59 -0.98 -14.18
CA ARG A 647 -30.65 -1.95 -14.75
C ARG A 647 -29.29 -1.87 -14.06
N THR A 648 -28.51 -2.94 -14.17
CA THR A 648 -27.08 -2.93 -13.90
C THR A 648 -26.32 -2.53 -15.18
N ARG A 649 -25.12 -1.94 -15.05
CA ARG A 649 -24.34 -1.32 -16.14
C ARG A 649 -24.33 -2.15 -17.43
N GLY A 650 -24.96 -1.62 -18.48
CA GLY A 650 -25.00 -2.24 -19.82
C GLY A 650 -26.09 -3.30 -20.03
N GLY A 651 -26.90 -3.63 -19.02
CA GLY A 651 -28.02 -4.58 -19.13
C GLY A 651 -29.33 -3.99 -19.65
N ASP A 652 -30.32 -4.86 -19.80
CA ASP A 652 -31.68 -4.48 -20.19
C ASP A 652 -32.46 -3.81 -19.04
N TRP A 653 -33.31 -2.85 -19.39
CA TRP A 653 -34.20 -2.19 -18.44
C TRP A 653 -35.27 -3.15 -17.92
N ARG A 654 -35.37 -3.24 -16.59
CA ARG A 654 -36.36 -4.05 -15.87
C ARG A 654 -37.29 -3.15 -15.08
N THR A 655 -38.57 -3.48 -15.04
CA THR A 655 -39.52 -2.75 -14.18
C THR A 655 -39.23 -3.08 -12.71
N TYR A 656 -39.12 -2.06 -11.87
CA TYR A 656 -38.97 -2.21 -10.42
C TYR A 656 -40.33 -2.57 -9.80
N THR A 657 -40.44 -3.78 -9.27
CA THR A 657 -41.68 -4.33 -8.67
C THR A 657 -41.54 -4.68 -7.19
N ALA A 658 -40.31 -4.86 -6.71
CA ALA A 658 -39.95 -5.19 -5.34
C ALA A 658 -38.51 -4.72 -5.05
N PRO A 659 -38.10 -4.59 -3.78
CA PRO A 659 -36.70 -4.31 -3.42
C PRO A 659 -35.74 -5.25 -4.15
N LEU A 660 -34.67 -4.68 -4.70
CA LEU A 660 -33.68 -5.44 -5.45
C LEU A 660 -32.83 -6.25 -4.48
N GLU A 661 -32.71 -7.54 -4.74
CA GLU A 661 -31.73 -8.40 -4.09
C GLU A 661 -30.44 -8.31 -4.87
N VAL A 662 -29.51 -7.53 -4.34
CA VAL A 662 -28.21 -7.33 -4.96
C VAL A 662 -27.20 -8.18 -4.20
N VAL A 663 -26.57 -9.11 -4.92
CA VAL A 663 -25.41 -9.85 -4.40
C VAL A 663 -24.29 -8.83 -4.17
N PRO A 664 -23.67 -8.80 -2.97
CA PRO A 664 -22.55 -7.90 -2.72
C PRO A 664 -21.43 -8.14 -3.74
N SER A 665 -21.27 -7.17 -4.64
CA SER A 665 -20.15 -7.04 -5.56
C SER A 665 -19.50 -5.68 -5.25
N PRO A 666 -18.17 -5.54 -5.34
CA PRO A 666 -17.44 -4.37 -4.85
C PRO A 666 -17.89 -3.02 -5.43
N ILE A 667 -18.54 -3.01 -6.60
CA ILE A 667 -19.22 -1.82 -7.16
C ILE A 667 -20.45 -2.30 -7.93
N VAL A 668 -21.65 -2.05 -7.41
CA VAL A 668 -22.88 -2.21 -8.21
C VAL A 668 -23.32 -0.84 -8.72
N THR A 669 -23.12 -0.61 -10.02
CA THR A 669 -23.69 0.55 -10.69
C THR A 669 -25.15 0.25 -11.05
N LEU A 670 -26.07 0.87 -10.33
CA LEU A 670 -27.50 0.80 -10.56
C LEU A 670 -27.96 2.05 -11.32
N GLU A 671 -28.45 1.87 -12.53
CA GLU A 671 -29.12 2.93 -13.26
C GLU A 671 -30.63 2.82 -13.03
N VAL A 672 -31.27 3.93 -12.66
CA VAL A 672 -32.71 4.00 -12.38
C VAL A 672 -33.33 5.12 -13.20
N ARG A 673 -34.51 4.88 -13.77
CA ARG A 673 -35.33 5.90 -14.42
C ARG A 673 -36.80 5.77 -14.05
N ALA A 674 -37.52 6.88 -14.02
CA ALA A 674 -38.96 6.90 -13.86
C ALA A 674 -39.66 7.13 -15.21
N ILE A 675 -40.85 6.56 -15.34
CA ILE A 675 -41.77 6.79 -16.46
C ILE A 675 -43.05 7.36 -15.86
N ASP A 676 -43.48 8.51 -16.37
CA ASP A 676 -44.67 9.22 -15.89
C ASP A 676 -45.98 8.63 -16.46
N ARG A 677 -47.14 9.03 -15.92
CA ARG A 677 -48.47 8.64 -16.46
C ARG A 677 -48.95 9.56 -17.59
N CYS A 678 -48.09 10.41 -18.17
CA CYS A 678 -48.49 11.30 -19.27
C CYS A 678 -49.04 10.52 -20.48
N GLY A 679 -48.71 9.23 -20.60
CA GLY A 679 -49.25 8.30 -21.61
C GLY A 679 -50.77 8.09 -21.62
N GLN A 680 -51.54 8.70 -20.70
CA GLN A 680 -53.02 8.74 -20.79
C GLN A 680 -53.59 9.93 -21.57
N PHE A 681 -52.78 10.88 -22.04
CA PHE A 681 -53.28 12.06 -22.76
C PHE A 681 -52.40 12.42 -23.97
N VAL A 682 -52.90 12.14 -25.18
CA VAL A 682 -52.43 12.82 -26.40
C VAL A 682 -53.28 14.08 -26.56
N TYR A 683 -52.66 15.25 -26.47
CA TYR A 683 -53.32 16.51 -26.78
C TYR A 683 -53.37 16.70 -28.29
N GLY A 684 -54.57 16.87 -28.85
CA GLY A 684 -54.70 17.47 -30.17
C GLY A 684 -54.21 18.92 -30.18
N PRO A 685 -54.05 19.57 -31.35
CA PRO A 685 -53.58 20.96 -31.47
C PRO A 685 -54.40 21.99 -30.66
N THR A 686 -55.58 21.61 -30.17
CA THR A 686 -56.50 22.43 -29.36
C THR A 686 -56.58 22.02 -27.87
N ARG A 687 -55.68 21.16 -27.36
CA ARG A 687 -55.64 20.68 -25.96
C ARG A 687 -56.88 19.90 -25.45
N THR A 688 -57.70 19.32 -26.33
CA THR A 688 -58.74 18.35 -25.90
C THR A 688 -58.18 16.92 -25.82
N PRO A 689 -58.44 16.16 -24.74
CA PRO A 689 -57.90 14.81 -24.55
C PRO A 689 -58.60 13.77 -25.44
N ASN A 690 -57.83 13.07 -26.27
CA ASN A 690 -58.35 12.03 -27.18
C ASN A 690 -58.42 10.67 -26.46
N ARG A 691 -59.63 10.15 -26.20
CA ARG A 691 -59.85 8.81 -25.63
C ARG A 691 -59.69 7.75 -26.72
N GLY A 692 -58.52 7.12 -26.85
CA GLY A 692 -58.48 5.90 -27.67
C GLY A 692 -57.15 5.28 -28.09
N ARG A 693 -55.98 5.89 -27.88
CA ARG A 693 -54.68 5.21 -28.16
C ARG A 693 -53.60 5.56 -27.12
N PRO A 694 -52.94 4.58 -26.48
CA PRO A 694 -51.84 4.85 -25.55
C PRO A 694 -50.61 5.37 -26.30
N ALA A 695 -50.04 6.49 -25.84
CA ALA A 695 -48.68 6.89 -26.20
C ALA A 695 -47.71 6.36 -25.14
N ALA A 696 -46.49 5.99 -25.53
CA ALA A 696 -45.44 5.61 -24.57
C ALA A 696 -45.13 6.82 -23.68
N GLY A 697 -45.23 6.66 -22.35
CA GLY A 697 -44.98 7.73 -21.37
C GLY A 697 -43.59 8.35 -21.51
N ASN A 698 -43.40 9.56 -20.97
CA ASN A 698 -42.08 10.20 -21.04
C ASN A 698 -41.11 9.48 -20.12
N VAL A 699 -39.95 9.14 -20.66
CA VAL A 699 -38.88 8.44 -19.93
C VAL A 699 -37.88 9.48 -19.44
N GLU A 700 -37.67 9.57 -18.13
CA GLU A 700 -36.64 10.44 -17.58
C GLU A 700 -35.23 9.94 -17.93
N SER A 701 -34.26 10.86 -18.01
CA SER A 701 -32.85 10.50 -18.12
C SER A 701 -32.44 9.63 -16.93
N PRO A 702 -31.75 8.50 -17.15
CA PRO A 702 -31.29 7.63 -16.08
C PRO A 702 -30.46 8.36 -15.02
N GLN A 703 -30.77 8.14 -13.75
CA GLN A 703 -29.89 8.47 -12.63
C GLN A 703 -28.99 7.28 -12.31
N VAL A 704 -27.73 7.56 -12.02
CA VAL A 704 -26.71 6.54 -11.75
C VAL A 704 -26.40 6.52 -10.25
N PHE A 705 -26.56 5.37 -9.63
CA PHE A 705 -26.23 5.12 -8.24
C PHE A 705 -25.08 4.11 -8.17
N VAL A 706 -24.06 4.42 -7.38
CA VAL A 706 -22.96 3.51 -7.08
C VAL A 706 -23.19 2.97 -5.67
N LEU A 707 -23.46 1.67 -5.58
CA LEU A 707 -23.62 0.96 -4.33
C LEU A 707 -22.25 0.38 -3.95
N GLU A 708 -21.67 0.92 -2.87
CA GLU A 708 -20.41 0.49 -2.24
C GLU A 708 -20.64 -0.42 -1.03
#